data_AF-A0A976KYF3-F1
#
_entry.id   AF-A0A976KYF3-F1
#
_cell.length_a   1.000
_cell.length_b   1.000
_cell.length_c   1.000
_cell.angle_alpha   90.00
_cell.angle_beta   90.00
_cell.angle_gamma   90.00
#
_symmetry.space_group_name_H-M   'P 1'
#
loop_
_entity.id
_entity.type
_entity.pdbx_description
1 polymer ?
#
loop_
_entity_poly.entity_id
_entity_poly.type
_entity_poly.pdbx_seq_one_letter_code
_entity_poly.pdbx_strand_id
1 'polypeptide(L)'
;MLLVSEAGAYRYCAMGSSDAAPSRPLPFAVSTLCGVGGLLSSVSACSAGDVDAGQDASAATLEGEALVVRSAPVVESLFSADFESGQLDPGWTQYTAKASTRAAASGEYGVRLRRHGFIEFPLSTRGHDSIAVSLAYRTRHSLNVKMAPSPSGPWIVIDELTSRQWEHREISLPDEANDLEELWVRFALDGQDRFAYLDEVVVTGASFGEPCETDGDCIDQDLCDGAETCVDGFCREGDPVVCNDGIACNGDELCVEGLCLIGEPISCPAHESCEESGECVTWNDPDPAALLGLRVLDEPGPAQVAFESAIGQALLAYTYRATNFDPATGGIWFVVHGNGRTAEEAMYLAAPIAERYDLLVIAPRYPEIFYEDSEDFSVGVGVGRLPTPGLFDREEWLSSAEFSHAEVEHVFEAVRSYYGGSQAAYYLYGHSAGAQFVHRLLTFLPNYRIHRAAASSSGWYTLPISDSLDNENLLFPYGLTATPWEDADLRNLFAAPFTLLVGAEETGTPEDLPNLRDTDPAMAQGENRLERAQNYRQVAEERADELAVPFDWGYAEVLGADHGKNKLMQSAVYYLFEAEEGEAPCSSSLTAQADGLVINEIHADPASGEEGDANGDGVRSGSEDEFVELVNTGESTICLTGWSISDDERLRHRFPVGSSLEPGAAVVVFGGGIPMGDFGGARVQWAGFSSELNLNNKGDIVTLADAKGAVHSEVSWGNCGDADACADEHIEGSLSLDRSVVRVPELTGNLVEHPDARYSPGVRVDGTSFDHGPLAAEGE
;
A
#
# COMPACT_ATOMS: atom_id res chain seq x y z
N MET A 1 1.46 32.60 31.98
CA MET A 1 1.22 34.04 32.17
C MET A 1 1.42 34.67 30.80
N LEU A 2 0.31 34.93 30.11
CA LEU A 2 0.25 35.37 28.70
C LEU A 2 0.70 36.83 28.55
N LEU A 3 1.44 37.12 27.48
CA LEU A 3 1.46 38.42 26.82
C LEU A 3 1.40 38.20 25.31
N VAL A 4 0.27 38.60 24.73
CA VAL A 4 0.04 38.83 23.30
C VAL A 4 0.63 40.20 22.95
N SER A 5 1.33 40.33 21.83
CA SER A 5 1.52 41.62 21.16
C SER A 5 1.65 41.45 19.65
N GLU A 6 0.84 42.24 18.95
CA GLU A 6 0.70 42.37 17.50
C GLU A 6 1.94 42.93 16.77
N ALA A 7 2.02 42.57 15.48
CA ALA A 7 2.46 43.33 14.30
C ALA A 7 3.72 44.22 14.35
N GLY A 8 4.64 43.97 13.40
CA GLY A 8 5.60 44.99 12.95
C GLY A 8 6.83 44.44 12.23
N ALA A 9 6.97 44.79 10.96
CA ALA A 9 8.11 44.53 10.07
C ALA A 9 9.49 44.89 10.65
N TYR A 10 10.54 44.18 10.19
CA TYR A 10 11.73 44.71 9.49
C TYR A 10 12.99 43.82 9.63
N ARG A 11 13.59 43.52 8.47
CA ARG A 11 15.03 43.53 8.11
C ARG A 11 16.08 42.81 8.98
N TYR A 12 16.80 41.94 8.28
CA TYR A 12 18.21 41.54 8.45
C TYR A 12 19.12 42.56 9.15
N CYS A 13 19.89 42.05 10.13
CA CYS A 13 21.27 42.48 10.41
C CYS A 13 22.06 41.34 11.08
N ALA A 14 23.29 41.15 10.59
CA ALA A 14 24.21 40.09 10.94
C ALA A 14 25.16 40.42 12.12
N MET A 15 25.82 39.36 12.59
CA MET A 15 27.09 39.28 13.35
C MET A 15 27.08 39.49 14.88
N GLY A 16 27.71 38.53 15.59
CA GLY A 16 28.43 38.81 16.84
C GLY A 16 28.57 37.67 17.84
N SER A 17 29.66 36.91 17.72
CA SER A 17 30.24 35.97 18.70
C SER A 17 30.33 36.47 20.15
N SER A 18 30.22 35.58 21.14
CA SER A 18 31.36 35.17 22.02
C SER A 18 30.92 34.43 23.30
N ASP A 19 31.84 33.56 23.71
CA ASP A 19 31.89 32.65 24.86
C ASP A 19 31.45 33.20 26.23
N ALA A 20 30.88 32.33 27.08
CA ALA A 20 31.56 31.82 28.29
C ALA A 20 30.57 31.22 29.32
N ALA A 21 30.71 29.91 29.58
CA ALA A 21 30.41 29.29 30.88
C ALA A 21 31.59 29.59 31.85
N PRO A 22 31.56 29.31 33.20
CA PRO A 22 31.16 28.02 33.76
C PRO A 22 30.62 28.00 35.22
N SER A 23 30.38 26.76 35.71
CA SER A 23 30.36 26.29 37.13
C SER A 23 29.11 26.58 37.96
N ARG A 24 28.65 25.76 38.93
CA ARG A 24 28.66 24.32 39.29
C ARG A 24 27.66 24.21 40.50
N PRO A 25 27.31 23.00 41.02
CA PRO A 25 26.00 22.73 41.62
C PRO A 25 26.01 22.65 43.16
N LEU A 26 24.83 22.70 43.80
CA LEU A 26 24.57 22.10 45.12
C LEU A 26 23.12 21.59 45.26
N PRO A 27 22.90 20.48 46.01
CA PRO A 27 21.61 19.79 46.16
C PRO A 27 20.91 20.10 47.49
N PHE A 28 19.60 19.87 47.61
CA PHE A 28 18.96 19.60 48.91
C PHE A 28 17.71 18.71 48.76
N ALA A 29 17.67 17.68 49.60
CA ALA A 29 16.66 16.65 49.75
C ALA A 29 15.42 17.14 50.52
N VAL A 30 14.23 16.58 50.25
CA VAL A 30 13.12 16.50 51.22
C VAL A 30 12.26 15.24 51.04
N SER A 31 12.36 14.36 52.04
CA SER A 31 11.38 13.49 52.72
C SER A 31 10.47 12.50 51.97
N THR A 32 10.71 11.24 52.32
CA THR A 32 9.74 10.15 52.51
C THR A 32 8.73 10.47 53.63
N LEU A 33 7.45 10.13 53.45
CA LEU A 33 6.53 9.82 54.54
C LEU A 33 5.54 8.72 54.13
N CYS A 34 5.55 7.66 54.94
CA CYS A 34 4.71 6.48 54.93
C CYS A 34 3.24 6.82 55.24
N GLY A 35 2.30 6.10 54.62
CA GLY A 35 0.89 6.02 55.01
C GLY A 35 0.29 4.69 54.53
N VAL A 36 0.06 3.80 55.50
CA VAL A 36 -0.27 2.37 55.35
C VAL A 36 -1.79 2.16 55.28
N GLY A 37 -2.24 1.16 54.51
CA GLY A 37 -3.35 0.28 54.94
C GLY A 37 -4.37 -0.14 53.88
N GLY A 38 -4.45 -1.45 53.61
CA GLY A 38 -5.69 -2.08 53.11
C GLY A 38 -5.51 -3.29 52.18
N LEU A 39 -5.19 -4.46 52.74
CA LEU A 39 -5.35 -5.78 52.10
C LEU A 39 -6.83 -6.21 52.08
N LEU A 40 -7.29 -6.91 51.03
CA LEU A 40 -7.94 -8.24 51.08
C LEU A 40 -8.59 -8.66 49.73
N SER A 41 -7.96 -9.64 49.08
CA SER A 41 -8.52 -10.93 48.57
C SER A 41 -9.88 -11.04 47.83
N SER A 42 -9.78 -11.65 46.63
CA SER A 42 -10.38 -12.93 46.21
C SER A 42 -11.79 -13.02 45.58
N VAL A 43 -11.80 -13.54 44.33
CA VAL A 43 -12.49 -14.78 43.85
C VAL A 43 -13.92 -14.69 43.24
N SER A 44 -14.00 -15.22 42.00
CA SER A 44 -15.01 -16.12 41.41
C SER A 44 -16.22 -15.58 40.61
N ALA A 45 -16.26 -16.08 39.37
CA ALA A 45 -17.40 -16.60 38.59
C ALA A 45 -18.35 -15.63 37.89
N CYS A 46 -18.37 -15.75 36.56
CA CYS A 46 -19.60 -15.62 35.78
C CYS A 46 -19.89 -16.96 35.10
N SER A 47 -21.09 -17.45 35.37
CA SER A 47 -21.69 -18.71 34.95
C SER A 47 -22.27 -18.63 33.54
N ALA A 48 -22.23 -19.77 32.85
CA ALA A 48 -23.11 -20.10 31.74
C ALA A 48 -24.59 -19.98 32.13
N GLY A 49 -25.41 -19.55 31.16
CA GLY A 49 -26.87 -19.53 31.25
C GLY A 49 -27.48 -19.50 29.84
N ASP A 50 -28.10 -20.62 29.49
CA ASP A 50 -28.86 -20.91 28.27
C ASP A 50 -30.04 -19.96 28.00
N VAL A 51 -30.34 -19.70 26.72
CA VAL A 51 -31.66 -19.59 26.04
C VAL A 51 -31.40 -19.13 24.59
N ASP A 52 -32.12 -19.48 23.53
CA ASP A 52 -33.17 -20.44 23.21
C ASP A 52 -33.23 -20.50 21.67
N ALA A 53 -33.73 -21.61 21.13
CA ALA A 53 -33.87 -21.85 19.70
C ALA A 53 -35.02 -21.01 19.10
N GLY A 54 -34.80 -20.49 17.88
CA GLY A 54 -35.82 -19.77 17.11
C GLY A 54 -35.55 -19.89 15.61
N GLN A 55 -36.42 -20.61 14.92
CA GLN A 55 -36.37 -21.00 13.51
C GLN A 55 -36.52 -19.81 12.56
N ASP A 56 -35.80 -19.81 11.44
CA ASP A 56 -36.40 -19.89 10.09
C ASP A 56 -35.29 -19.91 9.02
N ALA A 57 -35.05 -21.10 8.47
CA ALA A 57 -34.20 -21.31 7.31
C ALA A 57 -35.09 -21.45 6.07
N SER A 58 -34.98 -20.50 5.15
CA SER A 58 -35.49 -20.65 3.79
C SER A 58 -34.46 -20.15 2.76
N ALA A 59 -33.84 -21.12 2.10
CA ALA A 59 -33.40 -21.10 0.70
C ALA A 59 -32.53 -19.92 0.24
N ALA A 60 -31.21 -20.12 0.30
CA ALA A 60 -30.30 -19.68 -0.76
C ALA A 60 -29.67 -20.94 -1.37
N THR A 61 -29.98 -21.17 -2.65
CA THR A 61 -29.32 -22.14 -3.53
C THR A 61 -27.88 -21.71 -3.77
N LEU A 62 -26.93 -22.48 -3.25
CA LEU A 62 -25.54 -22.50 -3.73
C LEU A 62 -25.38 -23.74 -4.60
N GLU A 63 -25.14 -23.51 -5.88
CA GLU A 63 -24.72 -24.55 -6.82
C GLU A 63 -23.25 -24.87 -6.57
N GLY A 64 -23.00 -26.10 -6.09
CA GLY A 64 -21.87 -26.94 -6.46
C GLY A 64 -20.45 -26.41 -6.29
N GLU A 65 -19.92 -26.46 -5.06
CA GLU A 65 -18.50 -26.74 -4.86
C GLU A 65 -18.33 -28.26 -4.73
N ALA A 66 -17.54 -28.83 -5.64
CA ALA A 66 -17.14 -30.23 -5.57
C ALA A 66 -16.18 -30.38 -4.37
N LEU A 67 -16.68 -30.92 -3.27
CA LEU A 67 -15.86 -31.41 -2.17
C LEU A 67 -14.97 -32.55 -2.70
N VAL A 68 -13.72 -32.25 -3.07
CA VAL A 68 -12.70 -33.27 -3.33
C VAL A 68 -12.34 -33.87 -1.99
N VAL A 69 -12.99 -34.98 -1.65
CA VAL A 69 -12.52 -35.86 -0.57
C VAL A 69 -11.29 -36.58 -1.12
N ARG A 70 -10.08 -36.10 -0.81
CA ARG A 70 -8.86 -36.90 -1.02
C ARG A 70 -8.99 -38.19 -0.21
N SER A 71 -8.76 -39.32 -0.86
CA SER A 71 -8.66 -40.61 -0.21
C SER A 71 -7.46 -40.61 0.73
N ALA A 72 -7.67 -40.95 2.01
CA ALA A 72 -6.59 -41.14 2.98
C ALA A 72 -5.51 -42.10 2.43
N PRO A 73 -4.22 -41.90 2.78
CA PRO A 73 -3.13 -42.78 2.34
C PRO A 73 -3.47 -44.23 2.62
N VAL A 74 -3.28 -45.10 1.63
CA VAL A 74 -3.58 -46.52 1.74
C VAL A 74 -2.53 -47.15 2.66
N VAL A 75 -2.92 -47.39 3.91
CA VAL A 75 -2.07 -48.13 4.87
C VAL A 75 -2.12 -49.61 4.51
N GLU A 76 -1.03 -50.12 3.98
CA GLU A 76 -0.88 -51.53 3.60
C GLU A 76 -0.24 -52.35 4.72
N SER A 77 -0.61 -53.63 4.83
CA SER A 77 0.07 -54.58 5.71
C SER A 77 1.26 -55.19 4.98
N LEU A 78 2.46 -54.74 5.33
CA LEU A 78 3.73 -55.21 4.77
C LEU A 78 4.13 -56.58 5.34
N PHE A 79 3.71 -56.84 6.57
CA PHE A 79 3.94 -58.11 7.24
C PHE A 79 2.84 -58.36 8.28
N SER A 80 2.41 -59.60 8.41
CA SER A 80 1.47 -60.00 9.48
C SER A 80 1.77 -61.41 9.96
N ALA A 81 1.72 -61.61 11.28
CA ALA A 81 1.82 -62.91 11.91
C ALA A 81 0.87 -62.98 13.12
N ASP A 82 -0.16 -63.80 12.99
CA ASP A 82 -1.11 -64.14 14.07
C ASP A 82 -0.68 -65.38 14.87
N PHE A 83 0.34 -66.12 14.41
CA PHE A 83 0.92 -67.31 15.05
C PHE A 83 -0.03 -68.50 15.26
N GLU A 84 -1.21 -68.48 14.63
CA GLU A 84 -2.28 -69.46 14.80
C GLU A 84 -1.97 -70.83 14.18
N SER A 85 -0.91 -70.93 13.38
CA SER A 85 -0.40 -72.21 12.88
C SER A 85 0.18 -73.11 14.00
N GLY A 86 0.37 -72.56 15.20
CA GLY A 86 0.97 -73.26 16.33
C GLY A 86 2.47 -73.52 16.18
N GLN A 87 3.10 -72.93 15.15
CA GLN A 87 4.53 -72.92 14.88
C GLN A 87 4.97 -71.51 14.46
N LEU A 88 6.27 -71.23 14.54
CA LEU A 88 6.83 -70.00 13.95
C LEU A 88 7.19 -70.30 12.49
N ASP A 89 6.67 -69.50 11.56
CA ASP A 89 6.88 -69.69 10.13
C ASP A 89 8.36 -69.61 9.74
N PRO A 90 8.75 -70.18 8.57
CA PRO A 90 10.15 -70.20 8.12
C PRO A 90 10.80 -68.82 7.95
N GLY A 91 10.00 -67.74 7.85
CA GLY A 91 10.47 -66.36 7.72
C GLY A 91 10.99 -65.75 9.03
N TRP A 92 10.79 -66.41 10.17
CA TRP A 92 11.28 -65.95 11.46
C TRP A 92 12.64 -66.56 11.81
N THR A 93 13.61 -65.70 12.15
CA THR A 93 14.78 -66.12 12.92
C THR A 93 14.47 -65.99 14.41
N GLN A 94 14.80 -67.01 15.20
CA GLN A 94 14.42 -67.05 16.61
C GLN A 94 15.53 -67.60 17.50
N TYR A 95 15.54 -67.12 18.75
CA TYR A 95 16.37 -67.65 19.82
C TYR A 95 15.53 -67.79 21.10
N THR A 96 15.38 -69.00 21.60
CA THR A 96 14.60 -69.30 22.82
C THR A 96 13.17 -68.74 22.82
N ALA A 97 12.51 -68.81 21.66
CA ALA A 97 11.09 -68.54 21.46
C ALA A 97 10.33 -69.83 21.09
N LYS A 98 9.01 -69.83 21.28
CA LYS A 98 8.12 -70.85 20.70
C LYS A 98 6.67 -70.39 20.70
N ALA A 99 5.89 -70.87 19.73
CA ALA A 99 4.44 -70.80 19.77
C ALA A 99 3.88 -71.50 21.03
N SER A 100 2.82 -70.94 21.61
CA SER A 100 2.32 -71.35 22.92
C SER A 100 0.88 -70.89 23.12
N THR A 101 -0.01 -71.82 23.50
CA THR A 101 -1.40 -71.50 23.87
C THR A 101 -1.54 -70.60 25.11
N ARG A 102 -0.47 -70.43 25.89
CA ARG A 102 -0.42 -69.45 27.00
C ARG A 102 -0.10 -68.01 26.55
N ALA A 103 0.22 -67.85 25.27
CA ALA A 103 0.67 -66.62 24.64
C ALA A 103 -0.36 -66.05 23.67
N ALA A 104 -1.57 -66.63 23.61
CA ALA A 104 -2.68 -66.11 22.82
C ALA A 104 -3.28 -64.86 23.50
N ALA A 105 -3.20 -63.72 22.81
CA ALA A 105 -4.00 -62.53 23.06
C ALA A 105 -5.37 -62.68 22.38
N SER A 106 -5.37 -63.18 21.15
CA SER A 106 -6.54 -63.70 20.44
C SER A 106 -6.26 -65.12 19.94
N GLY A 107 -7.25 -65.79 19.35
CA GLY A 107 -7.08 -67.15 18.81
C GLY A 107 -6.62 -68.21 19.82
N GLU A 108 -5.86 -69.21 19.33
CA GLU A 108 -5.36 -70.36 20.09
C GLU A 108 -3.85 -70.25 20.40
N TYR A 109 -3.05 -69.55 19.60
CA TYR A 109 -1.58 -69.55 19.72
C TYR A 109 -0.95 -68.18 19.47
N GLY A 110 -0.19 -67.68 20.45
CA GLY A 110 0.82 -66.62 20.22
C GLY A 110 2.25 -67.12 20.48
N VAL A 111 3.21 -66.20 20.57
CA VAL A 111 4.64 -66.52 20.80
C VAL A 111 5.07 -66.24 22.23
N ARG A 112 5.81 -67.17 22.82
CA ARG A 112 6.45 -67.00 24.12
C ARG A 112 7.97 -66.95 23.99
N LEU A 113 8.55 -65.82 24.37
CA LEU A 113 10.00 -65.64 24.57
C LEU A 113 10.41 -66.10 25.98
N ARG A 114 11.63 -66.62 26.14
CA ARG A 114 12.18 -67.05 27.44
C ARG A 114 13.65 -66.64 27.57
N ARG A 115 14.10 -66.28 28.78
CA ARG A 115 15.51 -65.89 29.05
C ARG A 115 15.91 -64.69 28.16
N HIS A 116 17.05 -64.75 27.50
CA HIS A 116 17.52 -63.73 26.54
C HIS A 116 16.93 -63.94 25.14
N GLY A 117 15.65 -64.33 25.08
CA GLY A 117 15.04 -64.78 23.84
C GLY A 117 14.61 -63.65 22.93
N PHE A 118 14.64 -63.91 21.62
CA PHE A 118 14.16 -63.00 20.60
C PHE A 118 13.50 -63.75 19.45
N ILE A 119 12.65 -63.02 18.72
CA ILE A 119 12.21 -63.35 17.36
C ILE A 119 12.49 -62.15 16.46
N GLU A 120 12.85 -62.41 15.21
CA GLU A 120 13.12 -61.38 14.21
C GLU A 120 12.75 -61.87 12.82
N PHE A 121 12.53 -60.93 11.91
CA PHE A 121 12.16 -61.19 10.52
C PHE A 121 12.63 -60.03 9.64
N PRO A 122 13.05 -60.32 8.40
CA PRO A 122 13.22 -59.31 7.38
C PRO A 122 11.88 -58.98 6.71
N LEU A 123 11.71 -57.74 6.28
CA LEU A 123 10.68 -57.31 5.34
C LEU A 123 11.26 -56.26 4.39
N SER A 124 10.63 -56.05 3.24
CA SER A 124 10.93 -54.89 2.40
C SER A 124 9.98 -53.76 2.78
N THR A 125 10.50 -52.55 2.96
CA THR A 125 9.71 -51.33 3.09
C THR A 125 9.86 -50.43 1.86
N ARG A 126 10.48 -50.94 0.79
CA ARG A 126 10.56 -50.25 -0.50
C ARG A 126 9.15 -49.90 -0.97
N GLY A 127 8.98 -48.69 -1.47
CA GLY A 127 7.66 -48.25 -1.90
C GLY A 127 6.76 -47.74 -0.75
N HIS A 128 7.24 -47.65 0.49
CA HIS A 128 6.42 -47.26 1.65
C HIS A 128 7.16 -46.33 2.65
N ASP A 129 6.40 -45.41 3.25
CA ASP A 129 6.80 -44.59 4.40
C ASP A 129 5.91 -44.84 5.63
N SER A 130 6.11 -44.02 6.67
CA SER A 130 5.29 -44.03 7.88
C SER A 130 5.18 -45.43 8.49
N ILE A 131 6.29 -46.16 8.49
CA ILE A 131 6.31 -47.58 8.86
C ILE A 131 5.94 -47.72 10.34
N ALA A 132 4.92 -48.51 10.63
CA ALA A 132 4.48 -48.77 11.99
C ALA A 132 4.48 -50.27 12.30
N VAL A 133 4.90 -50.62 13.52
CA VAL A 133 4.84 -51.97 14.05
C VAL A 133 3.77 -52.02 15.13
N SER A 134 2.75 -52.82 14.87
CA SER A 134 1.69 -53.14 15.81
C SER A 134 1.86 -54.55 16.39
N LEU A 135 1.65 -54.70 17.69
CA LEU A 135 1.68 -56.00 18.37
C LEU A 135 0.79 -56.03 19.61
N ALA A 136 0.24 -57.20 19.92
CA ALA A 136 -0.25 -57.52 21.25
C ALA A 136 0.90 -58.08 22.09
N TYR A 137 1.12 -57.56 23.28
CA TYR A 137 2.19 -58.02 24.16
C TYR A 137 1.76 -58.14 25.62
N ARG A 138 2.49 -58.99 26.35
CA ARG A 138 2.39 -59.10 27.80
C ARG A 138 3.72 -59.55 28.39
N THR A 139 4.30 -58.73 29.26
CA THR A 139 5.56 -59.02 29.96
C THR A 139 5.58 -58.42 31.36
N ARG A 140 6.23 -59.11 32.31
CA ARG A 140 6.39 -58.58 33.68
C ARG A 140 7.59 -57.62 33.83
N HIS A 141 8.44 -57.59 32.82
CA HIS A 141 9.70 -56.86 32.77
C HIS A 141 9.76 -56.15 31.42
N SER A 142 10.87 -56.23 30.69
CA SER A 142 11.10 -55.45 29.48
C SER A 142 11.05 -56.30 28.22
N LEU A 143 10.28 -55.84 27.22
CA LEU A 143 10.32 -56.35 25.86
C LEU A 143 10.75 -55.20 24.94
N ASN A 144 11.93 -55.31 24.36
CA ASN A 144 12.44 -54.30 23.44
C ASN A 144 11.93 -54.59 22.02
N VAL A 145 11.41 -53.56 21.37
CA VAL A 145 11.19 -53.53 19.92
C VAL A 145 12.40 -52.86 19.29
N LYS A 146 13.06 -53.55 18.37
CA LYS A 146 14.29 -53.09 17.75
C LYS A 146 14.19 -53.17 16.23
N MET A 147 14.92 -52.30 15.55
CA MET A 147 15.09 -52.37 14.11
C MET A 147 16.56 -52.33 13.70
N ALA A 148 16.86 -52.82 12.50
CA ALA A 148 18.14 -52.60 11.83
C ALA A 148 17.89 -52.36 10.32
N PRO A 149 18.47 -51.32 9.71
CA PRO A 149 18.23 -50.96 8.31
C PRO A 149 18.94 -51.88 7.30
N SER A 150 19.65 -52.90 7.79
CA SER A 150 20.27 -53.97 6.98
C SER A 150 20.61 -55.17 7.86
N PRO A 151 20.80 -56.38 7.29
CA PRO A 151 21.15 -57.59 8.05
C PRO A 151 22.47 -57.49 8.85
N SER A 152 23.37 -56.57 8.48
CA SER A 152 24.63 -56.30 9.18
C SER A 152 24.65 -54.99 9.97
N GLY A 153 23.53 -54.26 10.01
CA GLY A 153 23.41 -52.95 10.66
C GLY A 153 23.36 -53.03 12.19
N PRO A 154 23.59 -51.90 12.89
CA PRO A 154 23.39 -51.83 14.34
C PRO A 154 21.89 -51.95 14.68
N TRP A 155 21.59 -52.68 15.76
CA TRP A 155 20.22 -52.75 16.29
C TRP A 155 19.90 -51.49 17.09
N ILE A 156 18.90 -50.75 16.63
CA ILE A 156 18.36 -49.55 17.27
C ILE A 156 17.15 -49.98 18.10
N VAL A 157 17.09 -49.58 19.37
CA VAL A 157 15.92 -49.81 20.23
C VAL A 157 14.91 -48.70 19.96
N ILE A 158 13.71 -49.09 19.50
CA ILE A 158 12.64 -48.16 19.12
C ILE A 158 11.66 -47.94 20.27
N ASP A 159 11.28 -49.01 20.95
CA ASP A 159 10.43 -48.91 22.16
C ASP A 159 10.82 -49.99 23.17
N GLU A 160 10.53 -49.72 24.44
CA GLU A 160 10.72 -50.63 25.56
C GLU A 160 9.38 -50.88 26.27
N LEU A 161 8.79 -52.05 26.00
CA LEU A 161 7.43 -52.37 26.38
C LEU A 161 7.37 -53.12 27.71
N THR A 162 6.52 -52.66 28.64
CA THR A 162 6.29 -53.32 29.92
C THR A 162 4.79 -53.36 30.27
N SER A 163 4.17 -54.54 30.36
CA SER A 163 2.74 -54.66 30.70
C SER A 163 2.34 -56.02 31.25
N ARG A 164 1.73 -56.04 32.44
CA ARG A 164 1.30 -57.29 33.10
C ARG A 164 -0.02 -57.84 32.55
N GLN A 165 -0.78 -57.03 31.82
CA GLN A 165 -1.97 -57.44 31.08
C GLN A 165 -1.63 -57.56 29.59
N TRP A 166 -2.54 -58.10 28.80
CA TRP A 166 -2.44 -57.98 27.35
C TRP A 166 -2.69 -56.53 26.96
N GLU A 167 -1.80 -55.98 26.14
CA GLU A 167 -1.86 -54.61 25.65
C GLU A 167 -1.51 -54.62 24.18
N HIS A 168 -2.23 -53.82 23.39
CA HIS A 168 -1.92 -53.59 21.99
C HIS A 168 -1.12 -52.30 21.90
N ARG A 169 0.01 -52.37 21.21
CA ARG A 169 0.89 -51.25 20.99
C ARG A 169 1.12 -51.10 19.50
N GLU A 170 0.89 -49.90 19.01
CA GLU A 170 1.34 -49.43 17.71
C GLU A 170 2.54 -48.52 17.93
N ILE A 171 3.60 -48.75 17.16
CA ILE A 171 4.90 -48.09 17.31
C ILE A 171 5.32 -47.60 15.94
N SER A 172 5.31 -46.28 15.73
CA SER A 172 5.92 -45.68 14.55
C SER A 172 7.44 -45.88 14.58
N LEU A 173 7.98 -46.44 13.52
CA LEU A 173 9.43 -46.50 13.31
C LEU A 173 9.92 -45.14 12.80
N PRO A 174 11.18 -44.78 13.08
CA PRO A 174 11.75 -43.53 12.57
C PRO A 174 12.04 -43.63 11.07
N ASP A 175 12.27 -42.47 10.44
CA ASP A 175 12.35 -42.34 8.98
C ASP A 175 13.42 -43.22 8.32
N GLU A 176 14.45 -43.65 9.06
CA GLU A 176 15.45 -44.60 8.56
C GLU A 176 14.88 -45.99 8.27
N ALA A 177 13.62 -46.27 8.63
CA ALA A 177 12.90 -47.49 8.28
C ALA A 177 12.16 -47.40 6.93
N ASN A 178 12.01 -46.20 6.37
CA ASN A 178 11.26 -45.95 5.13
C ASN A 178 12.10 -46.34 3.90
N ASP A 179 11.41 -46.81 2.85
CA ASP A 179 12.00 -47.14 1.53
C ASP A 179 13.22 -48.09 1.52
N LEU A 180 13.29 -49.06 2.43
CA LEU A 180 14.41 -49.99 2.49
C LEU A 180 14.14 -51.26 1.68
N GLU A 181 15.16 -51.69 0.92
CA GLU A 181 15.14 -52.99 0.25
C GLU A 181 14.93 -54.14 1.26
N GLU A 182 15.54 -54.02 2.44
CA GLU A 182 15.42 -54.99 3.53
C GLU A 182 15.57 -54.33 4.91
N LEU A 183 14.45 -54.21 5.63
CA LEU A 183 14.37 -53.81 7.04
C LEU A 183 14.30 -55.05 7.93
N TRP A 184 15.04 -55.06 9.04
CA TRP A 184 14.98 -56.11 10.05
C TRP A 184 14.28 -55.62 11.31
N VAL A 185 13.22 -56.31 11.73
CA VAL A 185 12.50 -56.02 12.98
C VAL A 185 12.73 -57.15 13.97
N ARG A 186 13.04 -56.81 15.23
CA ARG A 186 13.31 -57.77 16.31
C ARG A 186 12.58 -57.41 17.59
N PHE A 187 11.96 -58.43 18.18
CA PHE A 187 11.41 -58.38 19.52
C PHE A 187 12.31 -59.17 20.48
N ALA A 188 12.92 -58.50 21.45
CA ALA A 188 13.95 -59.11 22.29
C ALA A 188 13.78 -58.81 23.79
N LEU A 189 14.07 -59.79 24.63
CA LEU A 189 14.20 -59.62 26.07
C LEU A 189 15.60 -59.08 26.41
N ASP A 190 15.69 -58.07 27.29
CA ASP A 190 16.97 -57.59 27.82
C ASP A 190 17.32 -58.30 29.13
N GLY A 191 18.48 -58.96 29.21
CA GLY A 191 18.95 -59.55 30.47
C GLY A 191 18.09 -60.70 31.03
N GLN A 192 18.22 -60.97 32.34
CA GLN A 192 17.74 -62.18 33.05
C GLN A 192 16.20 -62.23 33.22
N ASP A 193 15.46 -61.79 32.21
CA ASP A 193 14.01 -61.75 32.20
C ASP A 193 13.42 -63.12 31.86
N ARG A 194 12.39 -63.52 32.62
CA ARG A 194 11.92 -64.90 32.58
C ARG A 194 11.06 -65.20 31.36
N PHE A 195 10.08 -64.35 31.00
CA PHE A 195 9.17 -64.57 29.86
C PHE A 195 8.52 -63.27 29.34
N ALA A 196 8.38 -63.14 28.02
CA ALA A 196 7.43 -62.24 27.35
C ALA A 196 6.51 -63.07 26.44
N TYR A 197 5.30 -62.55 26.23
CA TYR A 197 4.31 -63.10 25.31
C TYR A 197 3.99 -62.04 24.25
N LEU A 198 3.94 -62.46 22.99
CA LEU A 198 3.61 -61.64 21.84
C LEU A 198 2.52 -62.34 21.03
N ASP A 199 1.67 -61.55 20.41
CA ASP A 199 0.65 -62.02 19.49
C ASP A 199 0.29 -60.92 18.50
N GLU A 200 -0.40 -61.26 17.41
CA GLU A 200 -0.91 -60.30 16.40
C GLU A 200 0.14 -59.27 15.96
N VAL A 201 1.31 -59.73 15.50
CA VAL A 201 2.33 -58.81 14.99
C VAL A 201 1.94 -58.39 13.59
N VAL A 202 1.78 -57.08 13.38
CA VAL A 202 1.52 -56.49 12.06
C VAL A 202 2.51 -55.36 11.84
N VAL A 203 3.14 -55.32 10.67
CA VAL A 203 3.88 -54.17 10.19
C VAL A 203 3.08 -53.55 9.06
N THR A 204 2.83 -52.25 9.17
CA THR A 204 2.14 -51.47 8.16
C THR A 204 3.05 -50.38 7.61
N GLY A 205 2.78 -49.95 6.39
CA GLY A 205 3.38 -48.77 5.78
C GLY A 205 2.38 -48.08 4.89
N ALA A 206 2.49 -46.77 4.73
CA ALA A 206 1.74 -46.02 3.73
C ALA A 206 2.51 -46.11 2.41
N SER A 207 1.86 -46.51 1.31
CA SER A 207 2.50 -46.61 0.00
C SER A 207 2.91 -45.23 -0.54
N PHE A 208 4.08 -45.12 -1.17
CA PHE A 208 4.51 -43.94 -1.94
C PHE A 208 3.65 -43.78 -3.17
N GLY A 209 2.55 -43.05 -3.03
CA GLY A 209 1.80 -42.47 -4.14
C GLY A 209 1.39 -43.44 -5.25
N GLU A 210 0.90 -42.88 -6.35
CA GLU A 210 0.59 -43.64 -7.54
C GLU A 210 1.88 -44.00 -8.32
N PRO A 211 1.91 -45.12 -9.06
CA PRO A 211 3.03 -45.45 -9.93
C PRO A 211 3.06 -44.52 -11.16
N CYS A 212 4.22 -43.93 -11.48
CA CYS A 212 4.41 -43.12 -12.69
C CYS A 212 5.59 -43.60 -13.59
N GLU A 213 5.51 -43.32 -14.89
CA GLU A 213 6.61 -43.54 -15.86
C GLU A 213 7.29 -42.23 -16.25
N THR A 214 6.57 -41.11 -16.15
CA THR A 214 7.03 -39.75 -16.43
C THR A 214 6.48 -38.78 -15.38
N ASP A 215 7.14 -37.62 -15.18
CA ASP A 215 6.68 -36.60 -14.23
C ASP A 215 5.23 -36.15 -14.49
N GLY A 216 4.80 -36.18 -15.76
CA GLY A 216 3.42 -35.83 -16.14
C GLY A 216 2.35 -36.83 -15.70
N ASP A 217 2.74 -38.06 -15.36
CA ASP A 217 1.83 -39.05 -14.79
C ASP A 217 1.62 -38.85 -13.29
N CYS A 218 2.47 -38.01 -12.67
CA CYS A 218 2.44 -37.76 -11.24
C CYS A 218 1.62 -36.51 -10.86
N ILE A 219 1.08 -35.76 -11.84
CA ILE A 219 0.35 -34.48 -11.62
C ILE A 219 -1.01 -34.72 -10.94
N ASP A 220 -1.15 -34.32 -9.67
CA ASP A 220 -2.37 -34.46 -8.86
C ASP A 220 -3.25 -33.19 -8.83
N GLN A 221 -2.79 -32.10 -9.45
CA GLN A 221 -3.42 -30.77 -9.48
C GLN A 221 -3.42 -30.01 -8.14
N ASP A 222 -2.81 -30.56 -7.09
CA ASP A 222 -2.30 -29.72 -6.01
C ASP A 222 -1.08 -28.99 -6.54
N LEU A 223 -1.14 -27.67 -6.51
CA LEU A 223 0.01 -26.86 -6.88
C LEU A 223 0.74 -26.37 -5.62
N CYS A 224 0.21 -26.66 -4.43
CA CYS A 224 0.69 -26.14 -3.15
C CYS A 224 1.76 -26.99 -2.48
N ASP A 225 1.90 -28.26 -2.85
CA ASP A 225 2.99 -29.15 -2.45
C ASP A 225 4.11 -29.22 -3.50
N GLY A 226 4.03 -28.38 -4.54
CA GLY A 226 5.08 -28.19 -5.54
C GLY A 226 4.97 -29.15 -6.73
N ALA A 227 5.85 -28.97 -7.73
CA ALA A 227 5.80 -29.78 -8.94
C ALA A 227 6.23 -31.23 -8.66
N GLU A 228 5.28 -32.16 -8.79
CA GLU A 228 5.50 -33.58 -8.54
C GLU A 228 6.44 -34.20 -9.59
N THR A 229 7.33 -35.09 -9.13
CA THR A 229 8.32 -35.74 -9.99
C THR A 229 8.26 -37.26 -9.89
N CYS A 230 8.47 -37.92 -11.03
CA CYS A 230 8.56 -39.37 -11.12
C CYS A 230 9.97 -39.81 -10.74
N VAL A 231 10.15 -40.25 -9.50
CA VAL A 231 11.44 -40.76 -9.03
C VAL A 231 11.33 -42.25 -8.75
N ASP A 232 12.14 -43.04 -9.46
CA ASP A 232 12.21 -44.51 -9.33
C ASP A 232 10.87 -45.25 -9.57
N GLY A 233 9.99 -44.66 -10.39
CA GLY A 233 8.72 -45.26 -10.83
C GLY A 233 7.51 -44.91 -9.98
N PHE A 234 7.63 -43.92 -9.10
CA PHE A 234 6.58 -43.48 -8.18
C PHE A 234 6.52 -41.95 -8.10
N CYS A 235 5.32 -41.42 -7.90
CA CYS A 235 5.08 -39.99 -7.72
C CYS A 235 5.75 -39.52 -6.43
N ARG A 236 6.50 -38.42 -6.50
CA ARG A 236 6.95 -37.68 -5.32
C ARG A 236 6.41 -36.26 -5.40
N GLU A 237 5.79 -35.82 -4.31
CA GLU A 237 5.45 -34.42 -4.07
C GLU A 237 6.72 -33.55 -4.20
N GLY A 238 6.54 -32.33 -4.69
CA GLY A 238 7.61 -31.36 -4.89
C GLY A 238 8.03 -30.66 -3.59
N ASP A 239 8.77 -29.56 -3.73
CA ASP A 239 8.98 -28.64 -2.59
C ASP A 239 7.71 -27.80 -2.40
N PRO A 240 7.07 -27.80 -1.22
CA PRO A 240 5.83 -27.08 -1.00
C PRO A 240 5.95 -25.58 -1.24
N VAL A 241 4.88 -24.96 -1.75
CA VAL A 241 4.77 -23.51 -1.87
C VAL A 241 4.72 -22.93 -0.45
N VAL A 242 5.84 -22.35 -0.01
CA VAL A 242 5.93 -21.66 1.27
C VAL A 242 5.31 -20.28 1.12
N CYS A 243 4.05 -20.14 1.52
CA CYS A 243 3.32 -18.87 1.43
C CYS A 243 3.50 -17.95 2.62
N ASN A 244 3.95 -18.47 3.77
CA ASN A 244 4.17 -17.67 4.96
C ASN A 244 5.30 -16.67 4.68
N ASP A 245 4.94 -15.40 4.58
CA ASP A 245 5.86 -14.30 4.27
C ASP A 245 6.59 -13.79 5.53
N GLY A 246 6.32 -14.38 6.69
CA GLY A 246 6.86 -13.97 7.98
C GLY A 246 6.20 -12.71 8.55
N ILE A 247 5.21 -12.14 7.87
CA ILE A 247 4.50 -10.93 8.26
C ILE A 247 3.16 -11.34 8.88
N ALA A 248 3.18 -11.56 10.19
CA ALA A 248 1.99 -12.05 10.88
C ALA A 248 0.78 -11.09 10.84
N CYS A 249 0.95 -9.85 10.36
CA CYS A 249 -0.08 -8.79 10.41
C CYS A 249 -1.07 -8.78 9.25
N ASN A 250 -0.72 -9.34 8.10
CA ASN A 250 -1.62 -9.56 6.97
C ASN A 250 -2.34 -10.92 7.06
N GLY A 251 -2.23 -11.60 8.20
CA GLY A 251 -2.89 -12.88 8.48
C GLY A 251 -2.07 -14.07 7.97
N ASP A 252 -2.38 -15.28 8.44
CA ASP A 252 -1.68 -16.48 7.97
C ASP A 252 -1.97 -16.73 6.47
N GLU A 253 -0.95 -16.63 5.61
CA GLU A 253 -1.10 -16.89 4.18
C GLU A 253 -1.40 -18.37 3.92
N LEU A 254 -2.36 -18.61 3.03
CA LEU A 254 -2.73 -19.95 2.59
C LEU A 254 -2.40 -20.11 1.11
N CYS A 255 -1.76 -21.23 0.77
CA CYS A 255 -1.67 -21.64 -0.62
C CYS A 255 -3.04 -22.17 -1.06
N VAL A 256 -3.60 -21.60 -2.13
CA VAL A 256 -4.81 -22.07 -2.78
C VAL A 256 -4.53 -22.16 -4.28
N GLU A 257 -4.66 -23.37 -4.84
CA GLU A 257 -4.37 -23.64 -6.26
C GLU A 257 -2.99 -23.14 -6.72
N GLY A 258 -1.97 -23.23 -5.85
CA GLY A 258 -0.59 -22.83 -6.17
C GLY A 258 -0.34 -21.33 -6.10
N LEU A 259 -1.33 -20.54 -5.70
CA LEU A 259 -1.21 -19.12 -5.44
C LEU A 259 -1.20 -18.88 -3.93
N CYS A 260 -0.26 -18.05 -3.48
CA CYS A 260 -0.26 -17.57 -2.10
C CYS A 260 -1.30 -16.47 -1.96
N LEU A 261 -2.40 -16.80 -1.28
CA LEU A 261 -3.42 -15.85 -0.91
C LEU A 261 -3.11 -15.30 0.48
N ILE A 262 -3.17 -13.99 0.59
CA ILE A 262 -3.01 -13.27 1.84
C ILE A 262 -4.14 -13.71 2.79
N GLY A 263 -3.80 -13.93 4.06
CA GLY A 263 -4.78 -14.22 5.10
C GLY A 263 -5.75 -13.06 5.33
N GLU A 264 -6.72 -13.23 6.23
CA GLU A 264 -7.46 -12.05 6.71
C GLU A 264 -6.52 -11.22 7.59
N PRO A 265 -6.26 -9.93 7.26
CA PRO A 265 -5.38 -9.10 8.04
C PRO A 265 -5.80 -9.04 9.50
N ILE A 266 -4.83 -9.03 10.42
CA ILE A 266 -5.11 -8.91 11.85
C ILE A 266 -5.79 -7.57 12.09
N SER A 267 -7.10 -7.63 12.37
CA SER A 267 -7.89 -6.45 12.70
C SER A 267 -7.59 -6.03 14.13
N CYS A 268 -6.71 -5.05 14.28
CA CYS A 268 -6.42 -4.45 15.59
C CYS A 268 -7.51 -3.47 16.02
N PRO A 269 -7.81 -3.40 17.33
CA PRO A 269 -8.62 -2.33 17.91
C PRO A 269 -8.10 -0.93 17.53
N ALA A 270 -8.99 0.07 17.57
CA ALA A 270 -8.58 1.46 17.38
C ALA A 270 -7.45 1.83 18.37
N HIS A 271 -6.40 2.51 17.87
CA HIS A 271 -5.15 2.90 18.56
C HIS A 271 -4.07 1.81 18.69
N GLU A 272 -4.25 0.66 18.02
CA GLU A 272 -3.24 -0.40 17.97
C GLU A 272 -2.81 -0.64 16.52
N SER A 273 -1.53 -0.98 16.32
CA SER A 273 -1.00 -1.50 15.05
C SER A 273 -0.45 -2.88 15.29
N CYS A 274 -0.54 -3.73 14.28
CA CYS A 274 0.12 -5.02 14.33
C CYS A 274 1.62 -4.85 14.05
N GLU A 275 2.47 -5.37 14.95
CA GLU A 275 3.93 -5.45 14.76
C GLU A 275 4.35 -6.78 14.14
N GLU A 276 5.60 -6.91 13.68
CA GLU A 276 6.15 -8.12 13.02
C GLU A 276 5.85 -9.46 13.73
N SER A 277 5.56 -9.43 15.05
CA SER A 277 5.17 -10.61 15.83
C SER A 277 3.71 -11.07 15.65
N GLY A 278 2.86 -10.30 14.96
CA GLY A 278 1.42 -10.58 14.83
C GLY A 278 0.60 -10.11 16.03
N GLU A 279 1.22 -9.40 16.97
CA GLU A 279 0.54 -8.84 18.14
C GLU A 279 0.06 -7.42 17.85
N CYS A 280 -1.20 -7.13 18.15
CA CYS A 280 -1.69 -5.76 18.21
C CYS A 280 -1.06 -5.08 19.41
N VAL A 281 -0.20 -4.11 19.14
CA VAL A 281 0.41 -3.27 20.16
C VAL A 281 -0.19 -1.88 20.07
N THR A 282 -0.47 -1.30 21.24
CA THR A 282 -0.76 0.12 21.32
C THR A 282 0.46 0.87 20.81
N TRP A 283 0.24 1.82 19.89
CA TRP A 283 1.19 2.90 19.70
C TRP A 283 1.64 3.35 21.09
N ASN A 284 2.95 3.52 21.32
CA ASN A 284 3.32 4.42 22.40
C ASN A 284 2.72 5.75 21.97
N ASP A 285 1.51 6.06 22.47
CA ASP A 285 0.82 7.31 22.23
C ASP A 285 1.91 8.37 22.28
N PRO A 286 2.16 9.14 21.20
CA PRO A 286 3.03 10.29 21.34
C PRO A 286 2.46 11.04 22.54
N ASP A 287 3.32 11.30 23.54
CA ASP A 287 2.93 11.98 24.76
C ASP A 287 1.99 13.13 24.35
N PRO A 288 0.78 13.28 24.93
CA PRO A 288 -0.07 14.42 24.61
C PRO A 288 0.66 15.78 24.76
N ALA A 289 1.82 15.82 25.45
CA ALA A 289 2.75 16.93 25.49
C ALA A 289 3.61 17.17 24.21
N ALA A 290 3.74 16.20 23.30
CA ALA A 290 4.39 16.27 22.00
C ALA A 290 3.62 17.12 20.96
N LEU A 291 2.39 17.52 21.30
CA LEU A 291 1.47 18.25 20.43
C LEU A 291 1.45 19.74 20.77
N LEU A 292 2.34 20.50 20.14
CA LEU A 292 2.40 21.95 20.32
C LEU A 292 1.52 22.65 19.27
N GLY A 293 0.35 23.12 19.72
CA GLY A 293 -0.42 24.13 18.99
C GLY A 293 -1.50 23.62 18.04
N LEU A 294 -1.94 22.36 18.12
CA LEU A 294 -2.99 21.81 17.24
C LEU A 294 -4.34 22.54 17.27
N ARG A 295 -4.61 23.36 18.30
CA ARG A 295 -5.80 24.23 18.33
C ARG A 295 -5.94 25.19 17.15
N VAL A 296 -4.85 25.45 16.43
CA VAL A 296 -4.92 26.23 15.18
C VAL A 296 -5.65 25.49 14.07
N LEU A 297 -5.80 24.16 14.17
CA LEU A 297 -6.53 23.34 13.21
C LEU A 297 -8.06 23.40 13.42
N ASP A 298 -8.56 24.11 14.44
CA ASP A 298 -10.01 24.29 14.62
C ASP A 298 -10.57 25.34 13.65
N GLU A 299 -9.73 26.26 13.17
CA GLU A 299 -10.12 27.35 12.27
C GLU A 299 -9.84 26.96 10.80
N PRO A 300 -10.73 27.30 9.85
CA PRO A 300 -10.44 27.16 8.43
C PRO A 300 -9.24 27.99 7.97
N GLY A 301 -8.65 27.58 6.86
CA GLY A 301 -7.56 28.28 6.19
C GLY A 301 -6.16 27.80 6.57
N PRO A 302 -5.13 28.58 6.22
CA PRO A 302 -3.74 28.18 6.41
C PRO A 302 -3.31 28.31 7.87
N ALA A 303 -2.59 27.31 8.36
CA ALA A 303 -2.00 27.30 9.69
C ALA A 303 -0.64 26.59 9.70
N GLN A 304 -0.01 26.59 10.88
CA GLN A 304 1.27 25.93 11.11
C GLN A 304 1.23 25.22 12.45
N VAL A 305 1.70 23.98 12.44
CA VAL A 305 1.77 23.11 13.62
C VAL A 305 3.14 22.47 13.72
N ALA A 306 3.53 22.10 14.95
CA ALA A 306 4.76 21.36 15.19
C ALA A 306 4.43 20.02 15.84
N PHE A 307 5.09 18.98 15.36
CA PHE A 307 5.01 17.60 15.85
C PHE A 307 6.38 17.18 16.39
N GLU A 308 6.40 16.31 17.38
CA GLU A 308 7.62 15.60 17.76
C GLU A 308 7.76 14.37 16.86
N SER A 309 8.86 14.30 16.11
CA SER A 309 9.22 13.14 15.29
C SER A 309 9.64 11.96 16.14
N ALA A 310 9.71 10.77 15.53
CA ALA A 310 10.15 9.54 16.18
C ALA A 310 11.54 9.65 16.83
N ILE A 311 12.41 10.45 16.21
CA ILE A 311 13.77 10.73 16.67
C ILE A 311 13.85 11.89 17.68
N GLY A 312 12.71 12.37 18.19
CA GLY A 312 12.62 13.41 19.22
C GLY A 312 12.91 14.83 18.73
N GLN A 313 12.82 15.07 17.42
CA GLN A 313 13.01 16.40 16.82
C GLN A 313 11.67 17.06 16.48
N ALA A 314 11.60 18.39 16.57
CA ALA A 314 10.41 19.12 16.14
C ALA A 314 10.30 19.15 14.61
N LEU A 315 9.28 18.48 14.06
CA LEU A 315 8.88 18.51 12.66
C LEU A 315 7.78 19.55 12.48
N LEU A 316 8.06 20.57 11.66
CA LEU A 316 7.09 21.61 11.33
C LEU A 316 6.20 21.12 10.19
N ALA A 317 4.88 21.34 10.27
CA ALA A 317 3.99 21.16 9.13
C ALA A 317 3.19 22.43 8.86
N TYR A 318 3.00 22.72 7.59
CA TYR A 318 2.07 23.73 7.12
C TYR A 318 0.77 23.03 6.77
N THR A 319 -0.34 23.58 7.24
CA THR A 319 -1.65 22.96 7.08
C THR A 319 -2.61 23.92 6.40
N TYR A 320 -3.58 23.38 5.70
CA TYR A 320 -4.73 24.12 5.22
C TYR A 320 -5.98 23.33 5.53
N ARG A 321 -6.87 23.89 6.34
CA ARG A 321 -8.17 23.28 6.64
C ARG A 321 -9.23 23.90 5.75
N ALA A 322 -9.84 23.09 4.88
CA ALA A 322 -10.94 23.57 4.05
C ALA A 322 -12.12 24.11 4.89
N THR A 323 -12.86 25.07 4.34
CA THR A 323 -14.02 25.69 5.01
C THR A 323 -15.03 24.67 5.52
N ASN A 324 -15.37 23.65 4.70
CA ASN A 324 -16.34 22.62 5.08
C ASN A 324 -15.69 21.29 5.51
N PHE A 325 -14.39 21.27 5.83
CA PHE A 325 -13.74 20.06 6.34
C PHE A 325 -14.46 19.53 7.59
N ASP A 326 -14.93 18.28 7.52
CA ASP A 326 -15.51 17.57 8.66
C ASP A 326 -14.41 16.96 9.54
N PRO A 327 -14.23 17.42 10.79
CA PRO A 327 -13.22 16.85 11.69
C PRO A 327 -13.40 15.36 11.98
N ALA A 328 -14.63 14.84 11.92
CA ALA A 328 -14.92 13.46 12.27
C ALA A 328 -14.57 12.47 11.15
N THR A 329 -14.84 12.85 9.90
CA THR A 329 -14.74 11.92 8.75
C THR A 329 -14.01 12.48 7.53
N GLY A 330 -13.73 13.77 7.50
CA GLY A 330 -13.13 14.47 6.37
C GLY A 330 -11.75 13.92 6.00
N GLY A 331 -11.45 13.98 4.71
CA GLY A 331 -10.21 13.45 4.14
C GLY A 331 -8.98 14.24 4.58
N ILE A 332 -7.92 13.53 4.95
CA ILE A 332 -6.61 14.11 5.28
C ILE A 332 -5.67 13.86 4.08
N TRP A 333 -5.01 14.91 3.60
CA TRP A 333 -4.13 14.86 2.44
C TRP A 333 -2.72 15.35 2.78
N PHE A 334 -1.76 14.44 2.69
CA PHE A 334 -0.35 14.77 2.85
C PHE A 334 0.28 15.21 1.53
N VAL A 335 1.01 16.33 1.59
CA VAL A 335 1.72 16.91 0.44
C VAL A 335 3.20 17.06 0.77
N VAL A 336 4.04 16.20 0.18
CA VAL A 336 5.48 16.14 0.44
C VAL A 336 6.26 16.98 -0.57
N HIS A 337 7.05 17.92 -0.06
CA HIS A 337 7.83 18.85 -0.86
C HIS A 337 9.04 18.19 -1.57
N GLY A 338 9.57 18.85 -2.60
CA GLY A 338 10.82 18.47 -3.27
C GLY A 338 12.08 18.92 -2.52
N ASN A 339 13.23 18.89 -3.21
CA ASN A 339 14.54 19.22 -2.64
C ASN A 339 14.59 20.64 -2.03
N GLY A 340 13.85 21.60 -2.60
CA GLY A 340 13.82 22.99 -2.11
C GLY A 340 13.14 23.22 -0.76
N ARG A 341 12.60 22.18 -0.10
CA ARG A 341 11.97 22.24 1.23
C ARG A 341 10.82 23.24 1.35
N THR A 342 10.13 23.51 0.24
CA THR A 342 9.05 24.50 0.12
C THR A 342 7.68 23.94 0.52
N ALA A 343 7.59 23.42 1.75
CA ALA A 343 6.36 22.83 2.31
C ALA A 343 5.19 23.83 2.32
N GLU A 344 5.45 25.08 2.71
CA GLU A 344 4.44 26.15 2.73
C GLU A 344 3.85 26.43 1.35
N GLU A 345 4.72 26.56 0.34
CA GLU A 345 4.31 26.78 -1.05
C GLU A 345 3.54 25.56 -1.60
N ALA A 346 3.92 24.34 -1.18
CA ALA A 346 3.19 23.13 -1.55
C ALA A 346 1.79 23.08 -0.91
N MET A 347 1.64 23.53 0.34
CA MET A 347 0.35 23.69 0.99
C MET A 347 -0.53 24.73 0.28
N TYR A 348 0.00 25.91 -0.05
CA TYR A 348 -0.77 26.93 -0.78
C TYR A 348 -1.20 26.47 -2.17
N LEU A 349 -0.36 25.70 -2.86
CA LEU A 349 -0.73 25.11 -4.15
C LEU A 349 -1.86 24.06 -4.01
N ALA A 350 -1.92 23.36 -2.87
CA ALA A 350 -2.94 22.37 -2.57
C ALA A 350 -4.23 22.98 -2.01
N ALA A 351 -4.19 24.20 -1.47
CA ALA A 351 -5.34 24.84 -0.82
C ALA A 351 -6.60 24.98 -1.72
N PRO A 352 -6.50 25.38 -3.01
CA PRO A 352 -7.67 25.41 -3.89
C PRO A 352 -8.33 24.04 -4.08
N ILE A 353 -7.52 22.98 -4.08
CA ILE A 353 -8.00 21.59 -4.17
C ILE A 353 -8.66 21.21 -2.85
N ALA A 354 -8.09 21.62 -1.72
CA ALA A 354 -8.63 21.36 -0.40
C ALA A 354 -10.04 21.95 -0.23
N GLU A 355 -10.26 23.20 -0.64
CA GLU A 355 -11.59 23.82 -0.63
C GLU A 355 -12.59 23.07 -1.53
N ARG A 356 -12.14 22.55 -2.68
CA ARG A 356 -13.01 21.81 -3.60
C ARG A 356 -13.44 20.44 -3.08
N TYR A 357 -12.59 19.76 -2.31
CA TYR A 357 -12.81 18.39 -1.83
C TYR A 357 -13.01 18.30 -0.31
N ASP A 358 -13.20 19.43 0.37
CA ASP A 358 -13.39 19.54 1.81
C ASP A 358 -12.29 18.81 2.62
N LEU A 359 -11.02 19.02 2.25
CA LEU A 359 -9.87 18.30 2.81
C LEU A 359 -9.13 19.10 3.90
N LEU A 360 -8.41 18.36 4.75
CA LEU A 360 -7.30 18.89 5.54
C LEU A 360 -5.97 18.56 4.85
N VAL A 361 -5.27 19.58 4.36
CA VAL A 361 -3.92 19.44 3.82
C VAL A 361 -2.90 19.51 4.94
N ILE A 362 -1.92 18.62 4.90
CA ILE A 362 -0.75 18.63 5.78
C ILE A 362 0.50 18.53 4.92
N ALA A 363 1.37 19.53 4.98
CA ALA A 363 2.65 19.55 4.30
C ALA A 363 3.79 19.56 5.33
N PRO A 364 4.31 18.38 5.73
CA PRO A 364 5.47 18.28 6.61
C PRO A 364 6.68 18.91 5.95
N ARG A 365 7.46 19.67 6.74
CA ARG A 365 8.72 20.27 6.32
C ARG A 365 9.86 19.51 6.97
N TYR A 366 10.67 18.84 6.15
CA TYR A 366 11.92 18.20 6.55
C TYR A 366 13.06 19.24 6.48
N PRO A 367 13.49 19.85 7.60
CA PRO A 367 14.39 20.98 7.56
C PRO A 367 15.84 20.55 7.34
N GLU A 368 16.59 21.36 6.60
CA GLU A 368 18.02 21.11 6.28
C GLU A 368 18.91 20.97 7.51
N ILE A 369 18.51 21.52 8.66
CA ILE A 369 19.29 21.40 9.91
C ILE A 369 19.34 19.94 10.43
N PHE A 370 18.36 19.13 10.07
CA PHE A 370 18.25 17.73 10.48
C PHE A 370 18.36 16.75 9.30
N TYR A 371 17.99 17.22 8.10
CA TYR A 371 18.04 16.48 6.85
C TYR A 371 18.88 17.29 5.86
N GLU A 372 20.20 17.26 6.02
CA GLU A 372 21.18 18.13 5.34
C GLU A 372 21.03 18.05 3.82
N ASP A 373 20.96 16.83 3.28
CA ASP A 373 20.73 16.56 1.86
C ASP A 373 19.26 16.11 1.63
N SER A 374 18.74 16.24 0.40
CA SER A 374 17.37 15.77 0.07
C SER A 374 17.19 14.28 0.34
N GLU A 375 18.25 13.52 0.12
CA GLU A 375 18.28 12.08 0.25
C GLU A 375 18.14 11.64 1.72
N ASP A 376 18.53 12.49 2.68
CA ASP A 376 18.38 12.17 4.10
C ASP A 376 16.90 11.98 4.46
N PHE A 377 15.99 12.74 3.83
CA PHE A 377 14.54 12.53 4.02
C PHE A 377 13.92 11.65 2.94
N SER A 378 14.35 11.76 1.67
CA SER A 378 13.70 11.04 0.58
C SER A 378 14.11 9.57 0.52
N VAL A 379 15.29 9.19 1.00
CA VAL A 379 15.71 7.78 1.16
C VAL A 379 15.40 7.28 2.56
N GLY A 380 15.69 8.04 3.61
CA GLY A 380 14.94 7.97 4.87
C GLY A 380 15.04 6.72 5.76
N VAL A 381 15.82 5.70 5.41
CA VAL A 381 15.82 4.38 6.07
C VAL A 381 17.09 4.02 6.86
N GLY A 382 18.12 4.86 6.81
CA GLY A 382 19.44 4.58 7.38
C GLY A 382 19.88 5.57 8.46
N VAL A 383 20.82 5.14 9.31
CA VAL A 383 21.46 6.00 10.31
C VAL A 383 22.55 6.86 9.67
N GLY A 384 22.37 8.18 9.65
CA GLY A 384 23.36 9.12 9.13
C GLY A 384 23.32 9.29 7.61
N ARG A 385 24.32 9.99 7.05
CA ARG A 385 24.39 10.24 5.61
C ARG A 385 24.52 8.92 4.87
N LEU A 386 23.81 8.77 3.74
CA LEU A 386 23.88 7.54 2.92
C LEU A 386 25.33 7.06 2.77
N PRO A 387 25.70 5.89 3.32
CA PRO A 387 26.97 5.30 3.00
C PRO A 387 27.07 5.11 1.48
N THR A 388 28.30 5.05 0.99
CA THR A 388 28.60 4.72 -0.41
C THR A 388 27.74 3.52 -0.86
N PRO A 389 27.16 3.54 -2.07
CA PRO A 389 26.39 2.40 -2.58
C PRO A 389 27.10 1.07 -2.32
N GLY A 390 26.37 0.09 -1.77
CA GLY A 390 26.91 -1.24 -1.42
C GLY A 390 27.66 -1.35 -0.08
N LEU A 391 27.64 -0.32 0.77
CA LEU A 391 28.21 -0.35 2.13
C LEU A 391 27.19 -0.22 3.26
N PHE A 392 25.89 -0.37 3.00
CA PHE A 392 24.89 -0.44 4.07
C PHE A 392 25.09 -1.74 4.86
N ASP A 393 25.73 -1.65 6.02
CA ASP A 393 25.76 -2.77 6.96
C ASP A 393 24.36 -2.94 7.56
N ARG A 394 23.94 -4.17 7.85
CA ARG A 394 22.60 -4.47 8.41
C ARG A 394 22.40 -3.76 9.76
N GLU A 395 23.48 -3.42 10.46
CA GLU A 395 23.48 -2.65 11.71
C GLU A 395 23.25 -1.13 11.53
N GLU A 396 23.26 -0.61 10.29
CA GLU A 396 23.06 0.81 9.98
C GLU A 396 21.63 1.15 9.50
N TRP A 397 20.73 0.17 9.46
CA TRP A 397 19.31 0.36 9.15
C TRP A 397 18.54 0.81 10.39
N LEU A 398 17.68 1.80 10.22
CA LEU A 398 16.74 2.22 11.25
C LEU A 398 15.65 1.16 11.43
N SER A 399 14.95 1.18 12.57
CA SER A 399 13.67 0.47 12.65
C SER A 399 12.64 1.18 11.77
N SER A 400 11.64 0.46 11.25
CA SER A 400 10.62 1.04 10.35
C SER A 400 9.88 2.22 10.99
N ALA A 401 9.67 2.20 12.31
CA ALA A 401 9.10 3.29 13.09
C ALA A 401 9.99 4.55 13.15
N GLU A 402 11.29 4.44 12.84
CA GLU A 402 12.23 5.56 12.84
C GLU A 402 12.53 6.09 11.43
N PHE A 403 11.96 5.48 10.38
CA PHE A 403 12.11 5.99 9.02
C PHE A 403 11.51 7.39 8.91
N SER A 404 12.13 8.24 8.08
CA SER A 404 11.55 9.55 7.76
C SER A 404 10.14 9.39 7.15
N HIS A 405 9.88 8.28 6.47
CA HIS A 405 8.59 7.93 5.89
C HIS A 405 7.49 7.73 6.94
N ALA A 406 7.84 7.15 8.10
CA ALA A 406 6.90 6.85 9.18
C ALA A 406 6.35 8.12 9.86
N GLU A 407 7.02 9.26 9.69
CA GLU A 407 6.52 10.55 10.19
C GLU A 407 5.13 10.91 9.66
N VAL A 408 4.78 10.46 8.44
CA VAL A 408 3.42 10.66 7.91
C VAL A 408 2.39 9.91 8.75
N GLU A 409 2.68 8.67 9.16
CA GLU A 409 1.81 7.85 10.01
C GLU A 409 1.67 8.46 11.41
N HIS A 410 2.76 8.95 12.00
CA HIS A 410 2.75 9.63 13.30
C HIS A 410 1.89 10.89 13.28
N VAL A 411 2.06 11.73 12.26
CA VAL A 411 1.30 12.97 12.10
C VAL A 411 -0.17 12.66 11.84
N PHE A 412 -0.47 11.64 11.02
CA PHE A 412 -1.84 11.20 10.78
C PHE A 412 -2.53 10.78 12.08
N GLU A 413 -1.88 9.97 12.91
CA GLU A 413 -2.44 9.56 14.21
C GLU A 413 -2.64 10.72 15.17
N ALA A 414 -1.67 11.64 15.23
CA ALA A 414 -1.76 12.82 16.07
C ALA A 414 -2.98 13.69 15.70
N VAL A 415 -3.20 13.92 14.40
CA VAL A 415 -4.33 14.73 13.91
C VAL A 415 -5.66 14.01 14.09
N ARG A 416 -5.72 12.71 13.75
CA ARG A 416 -6.92 11.88 13.96
C ARG A 416 -7.34 11.87 15.42
N SER A 417 -6.37 11.63 16.32
CA SER A 417 -6.59 11.60 17.77
C SER A 417 -7.00 12.97 18.32
N TYR A 418 -6.41 14.05 17.80
CA TYR A 418 -6.78 15.41 18.19
C TYR A 418 -8.25 15.73 17.94
N TYR A 419 -8.77 15.38 16.77
CA TYR A 419 -10.19 15.57 16.45
C TYR A 419 -11.11 14.52 17.07
N GLY A 420 -10.57 13.40 17.55
CA GLY A 420 -11.36 12.22 17.88
C GLY A 420 -12.08 11.67 16.65
N GLY A 421 -11.45 11.79 15.47
CA GLY A 421 -12.02 11.39 14.19
C GLY A 421 -11.90 9.90 13.91
N SER A 422 -12.65 9.42 12.91
CA SER A 422 -12.71 8.02 12.51
C SER A 422 -12.06 7.75 11.15
N GLN A 423 -11.19 8.64 10.68
CA GLN A 423 -10.45 8.46 9.43
C GLN A 423 -9.63 7.16 9.49
N ALA A 424 -9.85 6.27 8.52
CA ALA A 424 -9.14 5.00 8.43
C ALA A 424 -7.82 5.12 7.64
N ALA A 425 -7.74 6.08 6.72
CA ALA A 425 -6.64 6.26 5.79
C ALA A 425 -6.50 7.74 5.36
N TYR A 426 -5.40 8.06 4.68
CA TYR A 426 -5.09 9.39 4.16
C TYR A 426 -4.67 9.35 2.69
N TYR A 427 -4.74 10.50 2.02
CA TYR A 427 -4.20 10.70 0.67
C TYR A 427 -2.74 11.15 0.75
N LEU A 428 -1.91 10.75 -0.21
CA LEU A 428 -0.50 11.12 -0.23
C LEU A 428 -0.08 11.62 -1.62
N TYR A 429 0.56 12.79 -1.68
CA TYR A 429 1.15 13.32 -2.90
C TYR A 429 2.59 13.79 -2.67
N GLY A 430 3.47 13.55 -3.64
CA GLY A 430 4.83 14.06 -3.62
C GLY A 430 5.34 14.43 -5.00
N HIS A 431 6.11 15.53 -5.11
CA HIS A 431 6.73 15.98 -6.36
C HIS A 431 8.27 16.01 -6.25
N SER A 432 8.98 15.60 -7.30
CA SER A 432 10.44 15.62 -7.36
C SER A 432 11.08 14.77 -6.23
N ALA A 433 11.87 15.34 -5.32
CA ALA A 433 12.34 14.58 -4.13
C ALA A 433 11.18 14.11 -3.21
N GLY A 434 10.02 14.77 -3.26
CA GLY A 434 8.80 14.27 -2.61
C GLY A 434 8.22 13.04 -3.32
N ALA A 435 8.33 12.95 -4.65
CA ALA A 435 7.97 11.75 -5.39
C ALA A 435 8.94 10.59 -5.08
N GLN A 436 10.20 10.91 -4.81
CA GLN A 436 11.15 9.93 -4.28
C GLN A 436 10.73 9.39 -2.91
N PHE A 437 10.32 10.28 -2.02
CA PHE A 437 9.79 9.92 -0.72
C PHE A 437 8.55 9.01 -0.84
N VAL A 438 7.58 9.36 -1.69
CA VAL A 438 6.32 8.61 -1.81
C VAL A 438 6.53 7.18 -2.30
N HIS A 439 7.26 6.96 -3.40
CA HIS A 439 7.44 5.58 -3.89
C HIS A 439 8.22 4.72 -2.89
N ARG A 440 9.20 5.30 -2.18
CA ARG A 440 9.97 4.59 -1.15
C ARG A 440 9.19 4.35 0.13
N LEU A 441 8.28 5.23 0.51
CA LEU A 441 7.34 4.97 1.59
C LEU A 441 6.55 3.70 1.26
N LEU A 442 6.01 3.59 0.04
CA LEU A 442 5.27 2.41 -0.41
C LEU A 442 6.15 1.15 -0.51
N THR A 443 7.45 1.30 -0.78
CA THR A 443 8.40 0.18 -0.81
C THR A 443 8.80 -0.29 0.59
N PHE A 444 9.03 0.62 1.53
CA PHE A 444 9.73 0.31 2.78
C PHE A 444 8.84 0.27 4.01
N LEU A 445 7.66 0.89 3.99
CA LEU A 445 6.71 0.77 5.11
C LEU A 445 5.73 -0.37 4.84
N PRO A 446 5.68 -1.41 5.69
CA PRO A 446 4.77 -2.54 5.47
C PRO A 446 3.31 -2.22 5.76
N ASN A 447 3.02 -1.27 6.67
CA ASN A 447 1.69 -1.02 7.21
C ASN A 447 1.22 0.44 7.00
N TYR A 448 1.38 0.98 5.78
CA TYR A 448 0.90 2.32 5.47
C TYR A 448 -0.64 2.39 5.44
N ARG A 449 -1.23 3.52 5.84
CA ARG A 449 -2.69 3.75 5.78
C ARG A 449 -3.07 4.70 4.67
N ILE A 450 -2.63 4.38 3.47
CA ILE A 450 -2.85 5.19 2.27
C ILE A 450 -4.16 4.77 1.62
N HIS A 451 -5.04 5.75 1.41
CA HIS A 451 -6.23 5.56 0.59
C HIS A 451 -5.86 5.61 -0.89
N ARG A 452 -5.12 6.65 -1.32
CA ARG A 452 -4.48 6.77 -2.64
C ARG A 452 -3.21 7.58 -2.55
N ALA A 453 -2.19 7.17 -3.32
CA ALA A 453 -0.92 7.87 -3.43
C ALA A 453 -0.62 8.30 -4.87
N ALA A 454 0.00 9.46 -5.03
CA ALA A 454 0.49 9.94 -6.30
C ALA A 454 1.92 10.52 -6.18
N ALA A 455 2.81 10.10 -7.06
CA ALA A 455 4.17 10.61 -7.13
C ALA A 455 4.43 11.23 -8.51
N SER A 456 4.91 12.47 -8.54
CA SER A 456 5.14 13.20 -9.79
C SER A 456 6.59 13.58 -10.01
N SER A 457 7.12 13.21 -11.17
CA SER A 457 8.43 13.65 -11.68
C SER A 457 9.59 13.41 -10.73
N SER A 458 9.70 12.19 -10.21
CA SER A 458 10.89 11.80 -9.43
C SER A 458 12.16 11.99 -10.24
N GLY A 459 13.23 12.45 -9.60
CA GLY A 459 14.53 12.61 -10.27
C GLY A 459 15.19 11.28 -10.65
N TRP A 460 14.92 10.22 -9.91
CA TRP A 460 15.45 8.86 -10.05
C TRP A 460 14.71 7.96 -9.06
N TYR A 461 14.71 6.65 -9.28
CA TYR A 461 13.89 5.70 -8.54
C TYR A 461 14.73 4.67 -7.79
N THR A 462 14.16 4.10 -6.74
CA THR A 462 14.59 2.80 -6.22
C THR A 462 13.81 1.74 -6.98
N LEU A 463 14.45 1.08 -7.93
CA LEU A 463 13.82 0.04 -8.73
C LEU A 463 13.48 -1.16 -7.83
N PRO A 464 12.29 -1.78 -7.97
CA PRO A 464 11.88 -2.95 -7.18
C PRO A 464 12.56 -4.24 -7.68
N ILE A 465 13.88 -4.18 -7.89
CA ILE A 465 14.72 -5.29 -8.35
C ILE A 465 15.92 -5.42 -7.42
N SER A 466 16.21 -6.67 -7.04
CA SER A 466 17.48 -7.08 -6.42
C SER A 466 18.22 -8.01 -7.37
N ASP A 467 19.55 -7.96 -7.35
CA ASP A 467 20.45 -8.79 -8.17
C ASP A 467 21.72 -9.11 -7.34
N SER A 468 22.84 -9.42 -8.00
CA SER A 468 24.15 -9.59 -7.38
C SER A 468 24.77 -8.26 -6.93
N LEU A 469 25.64 -8.33 -5.91
CA LEU A 469 26.45 -7.19 -5.43
C LEU A 469 27.41 -6.62 -6.48
N ASP A 470 27.66 -7.35 -7.58
CA ASP A 470 28.50 -6.89 -8.69
C ASP A 470 27.74 -5.93 -9.64
N ASN A 471 26.40 -5.88 -9.54
CA ASN A 471 25.57 -4.96 -10.31
C ASN A 471 25.40 -3.63 -9.56
N GLU A 472 26.37 -2.74 -9.73
CA GLU A 472 26.41 -1.43 -9.05
C GLU A 472 25.19 -0.54 -9.37
N ASN A 473 24.49 -0.78 -10.48
CA ASN A 473 23.31 -0.01 -10.87
C ASN A 473 22.06 -0.36 -10.04
N LEU A 474 22.04 -1.53 -9.40
CA LEU A 474 20.93 -2.00 -8.56
C LEU A 474 21.27 -2.00 -7.07
N LEU A 475 22.49 -1.60 -6.70
CA LEU A 475 22.81 -1.34 -5.30
C LEU A 475 21.90 -0.25 -4.74
N PHE A 476 21.43 -0.46 -3.50
CA PHE A 476 20.72 0.56 -2.76
C PHE A 476 21.51 1.89 -2.76
N PRO A 477 20.88 3.04 -3.06
CA PRO A 477 19.43 3.28 -3.14
C PRO A 477 18.76 3.13 -4.52
N TYR A 478 19.46 2.70 -5.57
CA TYR A 478 18.91 2.67 -6.95
C TYR A 478 18.14 1.39 -7.28
N GLY A 479 18.41 0.31 -6.56
CA GLY A 479 17.61 -0.91 -6.51
C GLY A 479 17.58 -1.45 -5.08
N LEU A 480 17.19 -2.72 -4.93
CA LEU A 480 17.05 -3.40 -3.64
C LEU A 480 18.23 -4.32 -3.30
N THR A 481 19.26 -4.35 -4.15
CA THR A 481 20.48 -5.10 -3.84
C THR A 481 21.15 -4.52 -2.60
N ALA A 482 21.53 -5.40 -1.66
CA ALA A 482 22.08 -5.07 -0.35
C ALA A 482 21.08 -4.42 0.63
N THR A 483 19.78 -4.66 0.45
CA THR A 483 18.73 -4.31 1.43
C THR A 483 18.18 -5.57 2.12
N PRO A 484 17.52 -5.44 3.28
CA PRO A 484 16.82 -6.56 3.90
C PRO A 484 15.45 -6.88 3.27
N TRP A 485 14.98 -6.11 2.27
CA TRP A 485 13.71 -6.35 1.58
C TRP A 485 13.84 -7.47 0.55
N GLU A 486 12.87 -8.36 0.55
CA GLU A 486 12.78 -9.52 -0.33
C GLU A 486 11.53 -9.44 -1.23
N ASP A 487 11.36 -10.43 -2.11
CA ASP A 487 10.28 -10.45 -3.09
C ASP A 487 8.88 -10.44 -2.46
N ALA A 488 8.74 -11.03 -1.27
CA ALA A 488 7.49 -11.03 -0.51
C ALA A 488 7.05 -9.59 -0.14
N ASP A 489 8.00 -8.73 0.25
CA ASP A 489 7.70 -7.35 0.64
C ASP A 489 7.22 -6.48 -0.54
N LEU A 490 7.59 -6.84 -1.77
CA LEU A 490 7.19 -6.10 -2.97
C LEU A 490 5.72 -6.29 -3.36
N ARG A 491 5.06 -7.32 -2.82
CA ARG A 491 3.63 -7.55 -3.05
C ARG A 491 2.80 -6.35 -2.56
N ASN A 492 3.16 -5.77 -1.42
CA ASN A 492 2.52 -4.58 -0.85
C ASN A 492 2.75 -3.32 -1.69
N LEU A 493 3.91 -3.21 -2.36
CA LEU A 493 4.21 -2.13 -3.27
C LEU A 493 3.36 -2.23 -4.55
N PHE A 494 3.27 -3.41 -5.15
CA PHE A 494 2.53 -3.60 -6.40
C PHE A 494 1.01 -3.54 -6.23
N ALA A 495 0.49 -3.98 -5.08
CA ALA A 495 -0.92 -3.84 -4.71
C ALA A 495 -1.31 -2.42 -4.26
N ALA A 496 -0.35 -1.49 -4.12
CA ALA A 496 -0.62 -0.14 -3.63
C ALA A 496 -1.55 0.64 -4.59
N PRO A 497 -2.51 1.44 -4.07
CA PRO A 497 -3.34 2.35 -4.86
C PRO A 497 -2.51 3.58 -5.28
N PHE A 498 -1.56 3.36 -6.18
CA PHE A 498 -0.49 4.29 -6.52
C PHE A 498 -0.60 4.79 -7.96
N THR A 499 -0.35 6.08 -8.16
CA THR A 499 -0.24 6.69 -9.49
C THR A 499 1.11 7.36 -9.69
N LEU A 500 1.76 7.03 -10.80
CA LEU A 500 2.98 7.67 -11.26
C LEU A 500 2.66 8.74 -12.32
N LEU A 501 3.03 9.98 -12.06
CA LEU A 501 2.88 11.09 -13.01
C LEU A 501 4.23 11.64 -13.44
N VAL A 502 4.32 12.13 -14.67
CA VAL A 502 5.49 12.86 -15.15
C VAL A 502 5.10 13.90 -16.19
N GLY A 503 5.79 15.04 -16.23
CA GLY A 503 5.58 16.03 -17.27
C GLY A 503 6.07 15.54 -18.63
N ALA A 504 5.25 15.67 -19.67
CA ALA A 504 5.62 15.23 -21.02
C ALA A 504 6.79 16.03 -21.62
N GLU A 505 7.07 17.23 -21.09
CA GLU A 505 8.17 18.09 -21.53
C GLU A 505 9.43 17.92 -20.66
N GLU A 506 9.45 16.94 -19.74
CA GLU A 506 10.61 16.66 -18.89
C GLU A 506 11.68 15.80 -19.57
N THR A 507 12.08 16.24 -20.77
CA THR A 507 13.07 15.57 -21.62
C THR A 507 14.49 16.12 -21.46
N GLY A 508 14.69 17.11 -20.58
CA GLY A 508 16.01 17.71 -20.33
C GLY A 508 16.97 16.73 -19.65
N THR A 509 18.21 16.70 -20.13
CA THR A 509 19.29 15.83 -19.62
C THR A 509 20.06 16.50 -18.49
N PRO A 510 20.99 15.81 -17.78
CA PRO A 510 21.85 16.47 -16.81
C PRO A 510 22.76 17.57 -17.39
N GLU A 511 23.03 17.55 -18.70
CA GLU A 511 23.72 18.64 -19.38
C GLU A 511 22.88 19.94 -19.37
N ASP A 512 21.56 19.80 -19.53
CA ASP A 512 20.60 20.91 -19.52
C ASP A 512 20.22 21.33 -18.09
N LEU A 513 20.18 20.35 -17.17
CA LEU A 513 19.64 20.48 -15.82
C LEU A 513 20.68 20.00 -14.78
N PRO A 514 21.56 20.89 -14.27
CA PRO A 514 22.63 20.52 -13.35
C PRO A 514 22.20 19.87 -12.02
N ASN A 515 20.92 19.98 -11.66
CA ASN A 515 20.34 19.35 -10.46
C ASN A 515 19.69 17.99 -10.75
N LEU A 516 19.67 17.53 -12.00
CA LEU A 516 19.26 16.18 -12.35
C LEU A 516 20.45 15.23 -12.12
N ARG A 517 20.21 14.14 -11.41
CA ARG A 517 21.27 13.20 -11.01
C ARG A 517 21.88 12.50 -12.23
N ASP A 518 23.21 12.52 -12.33
CA ASP A 518 24.01 12.05 -13.47
C ASP A 518 24.92 10.85 -13.16
N THR A 519 24.77 10.23 -11.99
CA THR A 519 25.50 9.02 -11.61
C THR A 519 25.17 7.85 -12.54
N ASP A 520 26.13 6.96 -12.82
CA ASP A 520 25.94 5.80 -13.71
C ASP A 520 24.64 4.99 -13.41
N PRO A 521 24.28 4.68 -12.13
CA PRO A 521 23.02 4.00 -11.83
C PRO A 521 21.76 4.80 -12.19
N ALA A 522 21.78 6.12 -12.00
CA ALA A 522 20.66 6.99 -12.35
C ALA A 522 20.52 7.15 -13.87
N MET A 523 21.64 7.20 -14.60
CA MET A 523 21.65 7.23 -16.05
C MET A 523 21.21 5.89 -16.67
N ALA A 524 21.45 4.76 -15.98
CA ALA A 524 20.94 3.46 -16.38
C ALA A 524 19.40 3.37 -16.34
N GLN A 525 18.74 4.24 -15.58
CA GLN A 525 17.27 4.34 -15.54
C GLN A 525 16.69 5.18 -16.69
N GLY A 526 17.49 5.99 -17.38
CA GLY A 526 17.06 6.93 -18.42
C GLY A 526 17.81 8.28 -18.38
N GLU A 527 17.85 8.98 -19.51
CA GLU A 527 18.59 10.25 -19.65
C GLU A 527 17.87 11.45 -19.01
N ASN A 528 16.55 11.37 -18.84
CA ASN A 528 15.70 12.43 -18.32
C ASN A 528 14.60 11.86 -17.39
N ARG A 529 13.80 12.73 -16.75
CA ARG A 529 12.79 12.27 -15.78
C ARG A 529 11.64 11.51 -16.44
N LEU A 530 11.27 11.88 -17.67
CA LEU A 530 10.25 11.17 -18.45
C LEU A 530 10.65 9.71 -18.69
N GLU A 531 11.84 9.49 -19.24
CA GLU A 531 12.38 8.15 -19.49
C GLU A 531 12.53 7.35 -18.20
N ARG A 532 13.01 7.98 -17.12
CA ARG A 532 13.14 7.31 -15.81
C ARG A 532 11.79 6.86 -15.25
N ALA A 533 10.74 7.67 -15.41
CA ALA A 533 9.39 7.31 -14.97
C ALA A 533 8.80 6.17 -15.80
N GLN A 534 8.98 6.21 -17.13
CA GLN A 534 8.57 5.14 -18.04
C GLN A 534 9.27 3.83 -17.68
N ASN A 535 10.59 3.88 -17.47
CA ASN A 535 11.39 2.72 -17.07
C ASN A 535 10.97 2.18 -15.70
N TYR A 536 10.74 3.04 -14.70
CA TYR A 536 10.30 2.59 -13.37
C TYR A 536 8.96 1.86 -13.42
N ARG A 537 7.98 2.40 -14.16
CA ARG A 537 6.70 1.73 -14.37
C ARG A 537 6.88 0.38 -15.06
N GLN A 538 7.62 0.35 -16.17
CA GLN A 538 7.83 -0.88 -16.93
C GLN A 538 8.48 -1.96 -16.06
N VAL A 539 9.54 -1.60 -15.33
CA VAL A 539 10.22 -2.51 -14.40
C VAL A 539 9.27 -3.03 -13.33
N ALA A 540 8.41 -2.16 -12.76
CA ALA A 540 7.45 -2.56 -11.74
C ALA A 540 6.38 -3.52 -12.29
N GLU A 541 5.87 -3.26 -13.50
CA GLU A 541 4.89 -4.12 -14.19
C GLU A 541 5.50 -5.50 -14.50
N GLU A 542 6.70 -5.53 -15.10
CA GLU A 542 7.42 -6.78 -15.38
C GLU A 542 7.70 -7.57 -14.09
N ARG A 543 8.05 -6.88 -12.99
CA ARG A 543 8.31 -7.54 -11.71
C ARG A 543 7.04 -8.07 -11.05
N ALA A 544 5.93 -7.33 -11.13
CA ALA A 544 4.64 -7.79 -10.64
C ALA A 544 4.17 -9.05 -11.39
N ASP A 545 4.36 -9.08 -12.71
CA ASP A 545 4.09 -10.26 -13.55
C ASP A 545 4.96 -11.46 -13.13
N GLU A 546 6.26 -11.27 -12.88
CA GLU A 546 7.17 -12.32 -12.40
C GLU A 546 6.76 -12.90 -11.05
N LEU A 547 6.21 -12.07 -10.16
CA LEU A 547 5.73 -12.48 -8.83
C LEU A 547 4.27 -12.95 -8.83
N ALA A 548 3.61 -12.92 -9.99
CA ALA A 548 2.19 -13.23 -10.17
C ALA A 548 1.27 -12.44 -9.21
N VAL A 549 1.52 -11.15 -9.06
CA VAL A 549 0.67 -10.24 -8.27
C VAL A 549 -0.05 -9.22 -9.14
N PRO A 550 -1.28 -8.79 -8.77
CA PRO A 550 -1.97 -7.72 -9.48
C PRO A 550 -1.15 -6.43 -9.53
N PHE A 551 -1.24 -5.71 -10.65
CA PHE A 551 -0.56 -4.44 -10.86
C PHE A 551 -1.53 -3.40 -11.43
N ASP A 552 -2.10 -2.58 -10.54
CA ASP A 552 -3.13 -1.60 -10.88
C ASP A 552 -2.63 -0.15 -10.73
N TRP A 553 -1.32 0.07 -10.92
CA TRP A 553 -0.75 1.40 -10.84
C TRP A 553 -1.30 2.33 -11.94
N GLY A 554 -1.77 3.49 -11.53
CA GLY A 554 -2.08 4.59 -12.43
C GLY A 554 -0.80 5.15 -13.08
N TYR A 555 -0.92 5.64 -14.32
CA TYR A 555 0.18 6.32 -15.00
C TYR A 555 -0.32 7.46 -15.89
N ALA A 556 0.35 8.62 -15.81
CA ALA A 556 0.04 9.76 -16.65
C ALA A 556 1.27 10.55 -17.08
N GLU A 557 1.39 10.77 -18.39
CA GLU A 557 2.24 11.81 -18.98
C GLU A 557 1.41 13.07 -19.15
N VAL A 558 1.75 14.13 -18.41
CA VAL A 558 0.98 15.37 -18.40
C VAL A 558 1.46 16.27 -19.53
N LEU A 559 0.61 16.40 -20.56
CA LEU A 559 0.90 17.17 -21.77
C LEU A 559 1.32 18.62 -21.46
N GLY A 560 2.43 19.07 -22.07
CA GLY A 560 2.91 20.45 -21.94
C GLY A 560 3.49 20.81 -20.56
N ALA A 561 3.49 19.87 -19.61
CA ALA A 561 4.05 20.10 -18.30
C ALA A 561 5.55 19.83 -18.28
N ASP A 562 6.29 20.79 -17.72
CA ASP A 562 7.69 20.67 -17.35
C ASP A 562 7.79 20.25 -15.86
N HIS A 563 8.96 20.45 -15.25
CA HIS A 563 9.21 20.15 -13.82
C HIS A 563 8.49 21.10 -12.83
N GLY A 564 7.44 21.79 -13.26
CA GLY A 564 6.62 22.68 -12.46
C GLY A 564 5.55 21.94 -11.66
N LYS A 565 5.66 21.97 -10.33
CA LYS A 565 4.71 21.31 -9.41
C LYS A 565 3.25 21.74 -9.59
N ASN A 566 3.00 22.99 -9.96
CA ASN A 566 1.66 23.53 -10.20
C ASN A 566 0.94 22.83 -11.35
N LYS A 567 1.67 22.50 -12.42
CA LYS A 567 1.13 21.81 -13.60
C LYS A 567 0.76 20.36 -13.30
N LEU A 568 1.56 19.68 -12.46
CA LEU A 568 1.37 18.25 -12.18
C LEU A 568 0.39 17.97 -11.05
N MET A 569 0.37 18.80 -10.00
CA MET A 569 -0.53 18.57 -8.85
C MET A 569 -2.01 18.61 -9.27
N GLN A 570 -2.39 19.52 -10.18
CA GLN A 570 -3.75 19.57 -10.72
C GLN A 570 -4.14 18.29 -11.47
N SER A 571 -3.20 17.62 -12.15
CA SER A 571 -3.48 16.36 -12.86
C SER A 571 -3.49 15.14 -11.93
N ALA A 572 -2.85 15.22 -10.76
CA ALA A 572 -2.94 14.17 -9.75
C ALA A 572 -4.33 14.13 -9.07
N VAL A 573 -5.10 15.24 -9.12
CA VAL A 573 -6.44 15.35 -8.51
C VAL A 573 -7.38 14.25 -9.00
N TYR A 574 -7.42 13.97 -10.30
CA TYR A 574 -8.29 12.92 -10.84
C TYR A 574 -8.02 11.58 -10.14
N TYR A 575 -6.76 11.17 -10.12
CA TYR A 575 -6.37 9.88 -9.53
C TYR A 575 -6.56 9.84 -8.01
N LEU A 576 -6.29 10.96 -7.33
CA LEU A 576 -6.43 11.01 -5.87
C LEU A 576 -7.89 11.06 -5.42
N PHE A 577 -8.77 11.79 -6.10
CA PHE A 577 -10.08 12.16 -5.54
C PHE A 577 -11.28 11.88 -6.46
N GLU A 578 -11.11 11.71 -7.77
CA GLU A 578 -12.23 11.59 -8.72
C GLU A 578 -12.37 10.18 -9.32
N ALA A 579 -11.26 9.47 -9.60
CA ALA A 579 -11.29 8.21 -10.34
C ALA A 579 -12.05 7.14 -9.54
N GLU A 580 -12.89 6.33 -10.19
CA GLU A 580 -13.38 5.08 -9.59
C GLU A 580 -12.37 3.95 -9.79
N GLU A 581 -12.49 2.87 -9.01
CA GLU A 581 -11.58 1.73 -9.08
C GLU A 581 -11.61 1.09 -10.48
N GLY A 582 -10.44 1.01 -11.14
CA GLY A 582 -10.32 0.52 -12.51
C GLY A 582 -10.76 1.52 -13.60
N GLU A 583 -11.13 2.76 -13.27
CA GLU A 583 -11.59 3.75 -14.24
C GLU A 583 -10.44 4.61 -14.81
N ALA A 584 -10.21 4.47 -16.12
CA ALA A 584 -9.26 5.32 -16.84
C ALA A 584 -9.82 6.74 -17.06
N PRO A 585 -8.97 7.79 -17.04
CA PRO A 585 -9.42 9.15 -17.32
C PRO A 585 -10.02 9.28 -18.72
N CYS A 586 -10.92 10.26 -18.88
CA CYS A 586 -11.57 10.52 -20.16
C CYS A 586 -10.56 10.82 -21.28
N SER A 587 -10.88 10.40 -22.50
CA SER A 587 -10.08 10.69 -23.69
C SER A 587 -10.39 12.08 -24.22
N SER A 588 -9.35 12.90 -24.42
CA SER A 588 -9.48 14.28 -24.92
C SER A 588 -10.35 14.37 -26.18
N SER A 589 -11.38 15.20 -26.13
CA SER A 589 -12.23 15.51 -27.28
C SER A 589 -11.47 16.39 -28.28
N LEU A 590 -11.77 16.27 -29.58
CA LEU A 590 -11.27 17.20 -30.60
C LEU A 590 -12.23 18.36 -30.75
N THR A 591 -11.75 19.48 -31.32
CA THR A 591 -12.57 20.65 -31.65
C THR A 591 -13.88 20.28 -32.37
N ALA A 592 -13.82 19.38 -33.36
CA ALA A 592 -14.99 18.96 -34.14
C ALA A 592 -16.03 18.10 -33.38
N GLN A 593 -15.77 17.73 -32.13
CA GLN A 593 -16.71 17.04 -31.25
C GLN A 593 -17.28 17.95 -30.16
N ALA A 594 -16.84 19.21 -30.10
CA ALA A 594 -17.13 20.14 -29.02
C ALA A 594 -18.01 21.31 -29.47
N ASP A 595 -18.85 21.14 -30.51
CA ASP A 595 -19.66 22.22 -31.11
C ASP A 595 -20.56 22.98 -30.11
N GLY A 596 -20.87 22.38 -28.95
CA GLY A 596 -21.64 23.01 -27.87
C GLY A 596 -20.81 23.75 -26.81
N LEU A 597 -19.48 23.72 -26.87
CA LEU A 597 -18.62 24.39 -25.91
C LEU A 597 -18.55 25.89 -26.21
N VAL A 598 -18.89 26.73 -25.23
CA VAL A 598 -18.84 28.18 -25.41
C VAL A 598 -18.02 28.84 -24.31
N ILE A 599 -17.21 29.84 -24.69
CA ILE A 599 -16.71 30.83 -23.73
C ILE A 599 -17.89 31.72 -23.37
N ASN A 600 -18.43 31.57 -22.15
CA ASN A 600 -19.66 32.24 -21.73
C ASN A 600 -19.39 33.59 -21.05
N GLU A 601 -18.35 33.67 -20.22
CA GLU A 601 -18.02 34.86 -19.45
C GLU A 601 -16.50 35.06 -19.38
N ILE A 602 -16.05 36.32 -19.50
CA ILE A 602 -14.64 36.73 -19.37
C ILE A 602 -14.58 37.92 -18.41
N HIS A 603 -13.77 37.79 -17.36
CA HIS A 603 -13.51 38.88 -16.42
C HIS A 603 -12.05 39.32 -16.49
N ALA A 604 -11.77 40.35 -17.30
CA ALA A 604 -10.43 40.89 -17.51
C ALA A 604 -10.13 42.17 -16.69
N ASP A 605 -11.10 42.65 -15.90
CA ASP A 605 -10.92 43.85 -15.08
C ASP A 605 -11.67 43.73 -13.75
N PRO A 606 -11.13 42.97 -12.79
CA PRO A 606 -11.65 42.91 -11.44
C PRO A 606 -11.77 44.29 -10.81
N ALA A 607 -12.95 44.63 -10.28
CA ALA A 607 -13.20 45.91 -9.65
C ALA A 607 -12.24 46.17 -8.48
N SER A 608 -12.02 47.44 -8.09
CA SER A 608 -11.25 47.75 -6.89
C SER A 608 -12.06 47.48 -5.60
N GLY A 609 -11.39 46.96 -4.56
CA GLY A 609 -12.02 46.69 -3.25
C GLY A 609 -12.74 45.34 -3.21
N GLU A 610 -13.51 45.08 -2.15
CA GLU A 610 -14.17 43.78 -1.91
C GLU A 610 -15.12 43.36 -3.05
N GLU A 611 -15.68 44.30 -3.80
CA GLU A 611 -16.56 44.00 -4.94
C GLU A 611 -15.83 43.35 -6.14
N GLY A 612 -14.49 43.33 -6.15
CA GLY A 612 -13.69 42.70 -7.19
C GLY A 612 -13.10 41.35 -6.82
N ASP A 613 -13.39 40.82 -5.63
CA ASP A 613 -13.01 39.48 -5.18
C ASP A 613 -13.95 38.44 -5.81
N ALA A 614 -13.67 38.09 -7.06
CA ALA A 614 -14.50 37.21 -7.86
C ALA A 614 -14.28 35.73 -7.52
N ASN A 615 -13.09 35.39 -7.02
CA ASN A 615 -12.78 34.03 -6.58
C ASN A 615 -13.26 33.75 -5.13
N GLY A 616 -13.68 34.77 -4.39
CA GLY A 616 -14.33 34.65 -3.08
C GLY A 616 -13.37 34.33 -1.93
N ASP A 617 -12.06 34.45 -2.13
CA ASP A 617 -11.04 34.07 -1.15
C ASP A 617 -10.81 35.12 -0.04
N GLY A 618 -11.56 36.22 -0.10
CA GLY A 618 -11.50 37.35 0.83
C GLY A 618 -10.41 38.36 0.47
N VAL A 619 -9.65 38.14 -0.61
CA VAL A 619 -8.55 39.00 -1.05
C VAL A 619 -8.75 39.41 -2.50
N ARG A 620 -9.23 40.65 -2.70
CA ARG A 620 -9.22 41.22 -4.05
C ARG A 620 -7.79 41.33 -4.60
N SER A 621 -7.57 40.70 -5.73
CA SER A 621 -6.35 40.63 -6.51
C SER A 621 -6.66 40.88 -7.99
N GLY A 622 -5.95 41.83 -8.61
CA GLY A 622 -6.27 42.22 -9.99
C GLY A 622 -6.03 41.12 -11.03
N SER A 623 -5.14 40.17 -10.73
CA SER A 623 -4.78 39.07 -11.62
C SER A 623 -5.38 37.74 -11.18
N GLU A 624 -5.60 37.51 -9.89
CA GLU A 624 -6.13 36.23 -9.41
C GLU A 624 -7.66 36.14 -9.54
N ASP A 625 -8.35 37.28 -9.46
CA ASP A 625 -9.80 37.40 -9.67
C ASP A 625 -10.21 37.49 -11.15
N GLU A 626 -9.24 37.52 -12.07
CA GLU A 626 -9.56 37.34 -13.49
C GLU A 626 -10.10 35.93 -13.70
N PHE A 627 -11.05 35.76 -14.62
CA PHE A 627 -11.50 34.42 -14.98
C PHE A 627 -12.00 34.31 -16.41
N VAL A 628 -11.98 33.06 -16.91
CA VAL A 628 -12.67 32.63 -18.12
C VAL A 628 -13.61 31.49 -17.75
N GLU A 629 -14.88 31.60 -18.14
CA GLU A 629 -15.90 30.59 -17.95
C GLU A 629 -16.23 29.88 -19.26
N LEU A 630 -16.21 28.55 -19.23
CA LEU A 630 -16.66 27.71 -20.33
C LEU A 630 -17.93 26.94 -19.92
N VAL A 631 -18.89 26.84 -20.83
CA VAL A 631 -20.12 26.07 -20.60
C VAL A 631 -20.32 25.08 -21.74
N ASN A 632 -20.67 23.83 -21.40
CA ASN A 632 -21.08 22.84 -22.39
C ASN A 632 -22.60 22.95 -22.64
N THR A 633 -22.97 23.56 -23.76
CA THR A 633 -24.36 23.71 -24.21
C THR A 633 -24.84 22.56 -25.11
N GLY A 634 -23.95 21.61 -25.40
CA GLY A 634 -24.23 20.44 -26.24
C GLY A 634 -24.98 19.34 -25.49
N GLU A 635 -25.18 18.21 -26.18
CA GLU A 635 -25.89 17.04 -25.64
C GLU A 635 -24.94 15.93 -25.16
N SER A 636 -23.62 16.08 -25.37
CA SER A 636 -22.60 15.09 -25.02
C SER A 636 -21.54 15.67 -24.10
N THR A 637 -21.01 14.84 -23.21
CA THR A 637 -19.84 15.15 -22.38
C THR A 637 -18.65 15.53 -23.24
N ILE A 638 -17.96 16.62 -22.87
CA ILE A 638 -16.74 17.08 -23.53
C ILE A 638 -15.57 16.82 -22.58
N CYS A 639 -14.60 16.02 -23.02
CA CYS A 639 -13.39 15.79 -22.26
C CYS A 639 -12.34 16.84 -22.66
N LEU A 640 -12.06 17.75 -21.75
CA LEU A 640 -11.12 18.85 -21.89
C LEU A 640 -9.69 18.45 -21.52
N THR A 641 -9.38 17.20 -21.13
CA THR A 641 -8.00 16.81 -20.78
C THR A 641 -7.00 17.24 -21.86
N GLY A 642 -6.00 18.03 -21.46
CA GLY A 642 -4.99 18.56 -22.36
C GLY A 642 -5.42 19.75 -23.22
N TRP A 643 -6.68 20.18 -23.21
CA TRP A 643 -7.11 21.43 -23.84
C TRP A 643 -6.44 22.62 -23.18
N SER A 644 -6.37 23.75 -23.88
CA SER A 644 -5.64 24.93 -23.40
C SER A 644 -6.41 26.24 -23.56
N ILE A 645 -6.16 27.14 -22.62
CA ILE A 645 -6.46 28.57 -22.71
C ILE A 645 -5.13 29.33 -22.87
N SER A 646 -5.05 30.17 -23.90
CA SER A 646 -3.90 31.04 -24.17
C SER A 646 -4.36 32.48 -24.35
N ASP A 647 -3.45 33.42 -24.12
CA ASP A 647 -3.61 34.83 -24.47
C ASP A 647 -2.81 35.20 -25.73
N ASP A 648 -2.64 36.49 -26.03
CA ASP A 648 -1.85 36.94 -27.18
C ASP A 648 -0.33 36.70 -27.03
N GLU A 649 0.14 36.39 -25.81
CA GLU A 649 1.54 36.16 -25.50
C GLU A 649 1.91 34.68 -25.42
N ARG A 650 1.13 33.86 -24.69
CA ARG A 650 1.51 32.51 -24.29
C ARG A 650 0.34 31.63 -23.82
N LEU A 651 0.65 30.35 -23.62
CA LEU A 651 -0.21 29.41 -22.90
C LEU A 651 -0.40 29.85 -21.45
N ARG A 652 -1.66 29.93 -20.99
CA ARG A 652 -2.01 30.34 -19.62
C ARG A 652 -2.49 29.18 -18.76
N HIS A 653 -3.37 28.37 -19.31
CA HIS A 653 -3.92 27.21 -18.64
C HIS A 653 -3.97 26.01 -19.56
N ARG A 654 -3.77 24.83 -18.98
CA ARG A 654 -4.07 23.56 -19.65
C ARG A 654 -4.85 22.69 -18.70
N PHE A 655 -5.98 22.20 -19.19
CA PHE A 655 -6.91 21.40 -18.40
C PHE A 655 -6.26 20.07 -17.99
N PRO A 656 -6.30 19.72 -16.68
CA PRO A 656 -5.66 18.53 -16.16
C PRO A 656 -6.31 17.23 -16.67
N VAL A 657 -5.61 16.12 -16.44
CA VAL A 657 -6.15 14.77 -16.64
C VAL A 657 -7.48 14.61 -15.91
N GLY A 658 -8.48 13.97 -16.54
CA GLY A 658 -9.81 13.76 -15.96
C GLY A 658 -10.79 14.94 -16.10
N SER A 659 -10.41 16.04 -16.76
CA SER A 659 -11.27 17.21 -16.96
C SER A 659 -12.43 16.91 -17.93
N SER A 660 -13.50 16.27 -17.45
CA SER A 660 -14.75 16.10 -18.18
C SER A 660 -15.76 17.22 -17.87
N LEU A 661 -16.53 17.61 -18.87
CA LEU A 661 -17.58 18.61 -18.76
C LEU A 661 -18.89 18.08 -19.33
N GLU A 662 -19.80 17.70 -18.44
CA GLU A 662 -21.12 17.15 -18.79
C GLU A 662 -22.01 18.19 -19.50
N PRO A 663 -23.04 17.76 -20.25
CA PRO A 663 -24.06 18.66 -20.80
C PRO A 663 -24.66 19.57 -19.73
N GLY A 664 -24.70 20.88 -19.97
CA GLY A 664 -25.19 21.88 -19.03
C GLY A 664 -24.20 22.27 -17.93
N ALA A 665 -23.07 21.59 -17.80
CA ALA A 665 -22.06 21.92 -16.80
C ALA A 665 -21.14 23.07 -17.24
N ALA A 666 -20.63 23.80 -16.25
CA ALA A 666 -19.67 24.88 -16.44
C ALA A 666 -18.31 24.56 -15.80
N VAL A 667 -17.26 25.16 -16.34
CA VAL A 667 -15.92 25.22 -15.72
C VAL A 667 -15.46 26.67 -15.69
N VAL A 668 -14.99 27.10 -14.52
CA VAL A 668 -14.42 28.44 -14.32
C VAL A 668 -12.93 28.29 -14.08
N VAL A 669 -12.12 28.98 -14.89
CA VAL A 669 -10.68 29.06 -14.72
C VAL A 669 -10.35 30.45 -14.19
N PHE A 670 -9.98 30.53 -12.91
CA PHE A 670 -9.49 31.77 -12.30
C PHE A 670 -8.02 32.02 -12.62
N GLY A 671 -7.56 33.25 -12.47
CA GLY A 671 -6.15 33.59 -12.60
C GLY A 671 -5.28 32.98 -11.50
N GLY A 672 -5.81 32.83 -10.29
CA GLY A 672 -5.08 32.26 -9.16
C GLY A 672 -5.85 32.35 -7.83
N GLY A 673 -5.13 32.61 -6.74
CA GLY A 673 -5.70 32.67 -5.40
C GLY A 673 -6.19 31.31 -4.89
N ILE A 674 -7.11 31.33 -3.92
CA ILE A 674 -7.74 30.12 -3.38
C ILE A 674 -9.25 30.22 -3.61
N PRO A 675 -9.77 29.93 -4.82
CA PRO A 675 -11.19 30.09 -5.09
C PRO A 675 -12.08 29.42 -4.03
N MET A 676 -12.90 30.22 -3.34
CA MET A 676 -13.81 29.76 -2.29
C MET A 676 -15.25 30.02 -2.72
N GLY A 677 -16.08 28.98 -2.69
CA GLY A 677 -17.49 29.07 -3.05
C GLY A 677 -17.98 27.86 -3.82
N ASP A 678 -19.30 27.75 -3.94
CA ASP A 678 -19.94 26.65 -4.67
C ASP A 678 -19.92 26.87 -6.19
N PHE A 679 -19.84 28.13 -6.64
CA PHE A 679 -19.87 28.53 -8.05
C PHE A 679 -20.96 27.80 -8.86
N GLY A 680 -22.15 27.62 -8.27
CA GLY A 680 -23.27 26.96 -8.95
C GLY A 680 -23.06 25.48 -9.29
N GLY A 681 -22.10 24.82 -8.65
CA GLY A 681 -21.64 23.47 -8.97
C GLY A 681 -20.65 23.40 -10.13
N ALA A 682 -20.17 24.55 -10.64
CA ALA A 682 -19.17 24.57 -11.71
C ALA A 682 -17.85 23.95 -11.24
N ARG A 683 -17.15 23.29 -12.17
CA ARG A 683 -15.79 22.84 -11.92
C ARG A 683 -14.88 24.07 -11.81
N VAL A 684 -14.15 24.19 -10.71
CA VAL A 684 -13.22 25.32 -10.51
C VAL A 684 -11.79 24.87 -10.78
N GLN A 685 -11.07 25.69 -11.53
CA GLN A 685 -9.63 25.55 -11.80
C GLN A 685 -8.98 26.93 -11.72
N TRP A 686 -7.65 26.95 -11.76
CA TRP A 686 -6.85 28.17 -11.84
C TRP A 686 -5.71 27.99 -12.84
N ALA A 687 -5.19 29.09 -13.37
CA ALA A 687 -4.16 29.14 -14.41
C ALA A 687 -2.83 28.49 -13.98
N GLY A 688 -2.79 27.15 -13.97
CA GLY A 688 -1.70 26.36 -13.40
C GLY A 688 -0.41 26.35 -14.22
N PHE A 689 -0.42 26.89 -15.45
CA PHE A 689 0.74 26.85 -16.36
C PHE A 689 1.53 28.16 -16.39
N SER A 690 0.86 29.30 -16.16
CA SER A 690 1.47 30.64 -16.08
C SER A 690 1.32 31.31 -14.71
N SER A 691 0.55 30.72 -13.78
CA SER A 691 0.17 31.28 -12.47
C SER A 691 -0.76 32.49 -12.50
N GLU A 692 -1.20 32.91 -13.69
CA GLU A 692 -2.10 34.04 -13.93
C GLU A 692 -2.71 33.92 -15.33
N LEU A 693 -3.96 34.37 -15.53
CA LEU A 693 -4.51 34.54 -16.87
C LEU A 693 -3.89 35.77 -17.55
N ASN A 694 -3.73 36.88 -16.82
CA ASN A 694 -3.09 38.12 -17.25
C ASN A 694 -3.82 38.77 -18.45
N LEU A 695 -5.14 38.86 -18.32
CA LEU A 695 -6.01 39.37 -19.37
C LEU A 695 -5.90 40.90 -19.45
N ASN A 696 -5.28 41.43 -20.50
CA ASN A 696 -5.03 42.87 -20.58
C ASN A 696 -6.31 43.67 -20.88
N ASN A 697 -6.73 44.53 -19.96
CA ASN A 697 -7.96 45.32 -20.09
C ASN A 697 -7.99 46.13 -21.39
N LYS A 698 -6.84 46.64 -21.88
CA LYS A 698 -6.77 47.50 -23.08
C LYS A 698 -7.04 46.75 -24.39
N GLY A 699 -6.78 45.46 -24.42
CA GLY A 699 -6.87 44.62 -25.59
C GLY A 699 -6.04 43.37 -25.40
N ASP A 700 -6.67 42.23 -25.71
CA ASP A 700 -6.13 40.90 -25.60
C ASP A 700 -6.98 39.93 -26.43
N ILE A 701 -6.62 38.66 -26.44
CA ILE A 701 -7.37 37.54 -27.02
C ILE A 701 -7.43 36.39 -26.02
N VAL A 702 -8.56 35.70 -25.93
CA VAL A 702 -8.67 34.40 -25.26
C VAL A 702 -8.82 33.35 -26.34
N THR A 703 -7.83 32.46 -26.44
CA THR A 703 -7.82 31.34 -27.40
C THR A 703 -8.06 30.03 -26.66
N LEU A 704 -9.13 29.32 -27.03
CA LEU A 704 -9.41 27.96 -26.58
C LEU A 704 -9.02 26.97 -27.69
N ALA A 705 -8.17 26.01 -27.36
CA ALA A 705 -7.70 25.00 -28.31
C ALA A 705 -7.74 23.58 -27.72
N ASP A 706 -7.97 22.58 -28.57
CA ASP A 706 -7.94 21.18 -28.17
C ASP A 706 -6.51 20.69 -27.84
N ALA A 707 -6.38 19.47 -27.32
CA ALA A 707 -5.08 18.91 -26.93
C ALA A 707 -4.09 18.74 -28.09
N LYS A 708 -4.54 18.80 -29.35
CA LYS A 708 -3.70 18.76 -30.56
C LYS A 708 -3.34 20.16 -31.06
N GLY A 709 -3.80 21.21 -30.38
CA GLY A 709 -3.59 22.60 -30.75
C GLY A 709 -4.53 23.11 -31.83
N ALA A 710 -5.61 22.40 -32.14
CA ALA A 710 -6.63 22.95 -33.04
C ALA A 710 -7.46 23.99 -32.28
N VAL A 711 -7.45 25.24 -32.77
CA VAL A 711 -8.26 26.31 -32.20
C VAL A 711 -9.74 25.97 -32.34
N HIS A 712 -10.46 25.99 -31.23
CA HIS A 712 -11.90 25.82 -31.17
C HIS A 712 -12.61 27.16 -31.26
N SER A 713 -12.22 28.12 -30.42
CA SER A 713 -12.83 29.44 -30.35
C SER A 713 -11.82 30.48 -29.88
N GLU A 714 -11.97 31.68 -30.41
CA GLU A 714 -11.17 32.85 -30.05
C GLU A 714 -12.10 34.03 -29.79
N VAL A 715 -11.84 34.78 -28.72
CA VAL A 715 -12.53 36.03 -28.40
C VAL A 715 -11.48 37.10 -28.18
N SER A 716 -11.52 38.20 -28.94
CA SER A 716 -10.61 39.31 -28.74
C SER A 716 -11.31 40.62 -28.38
N TRP A 717 -10.59 41.54 -27.77
CA TRP A 717 -11.07 42.90 -27.49
C TRP A 717 -9.97 43.94 -27.69
N GLY A 718 -10.34 45.21 -27.62
CA GLY A 718 -9.39 46.32 -27.76
C GLY A 718 -9.01 46.58 -29.20
N ASN A 719 -7.75 46.95 -29.41
CA ASN A 719 -7.22 47.22 -30.75
C ASN A 719 -6.22 46.14 -31.14
N CYS A 720 -6.62 45.24 -32.04
CA CYS A 720 -5.76 44.15 -32.52
C CYS A 720 -4.75 44.61 -33.60
N GLY A 721 -4.67 45.91 -33.91
CA GLY A 721 -3.83 46.44 -34.99
C GLY A 721 -4.59 46.55 -36.31
N ASP A 722 -4.22 45.72 -37.31
CA ASP A 722 -4.98 45.60 -38.56
C ASP A 722 -6.17 44.65 -38.36
N ALA A 723 -7.27 44.84 -39.11
CA ALA A 723 -8.54 44.11 -38.89
C ALA A 723 -8.42 42.57 -38.98
N ASP A 724 -7.41 42.05 -39.69
CA ASP A 724 -7.16 40.60 -39.83
C ASP A 724 -6.46 39.97 -38.61
N ALA A 725 -6.14 40.76 -37.58
CA ALA A 725 -5.53 40.30 -36.33
C ALA A 725 -6.51 40.13 -35.17
N CYS A 726 -7.78 40.54 -35.33
CA CYS A 726 -8.81 40.24 -34.35
C CYS A 726 -9.39 38.84 -34.59
N ALA A 727 -9.87 38.22 -33.51
CA ALA A 727 -10.68 37.02 -33.60
C ALA A 727 -12.00 37.31 -34.33
N ASP A 728 -12.64 36.26 -34.86
CA ASP A 728 -13.96 36.38 -35.49
C ASP A 728 -15.01 36.95 -34.52
N GLU A 729 -14.93 36.58 -33.23
CA GLU A 729 -15.68 37.21 -32.15
C GLU A 729 -14.85 38.34 -31.51
N HIS A 730 -15.21 39.59 -31.79
CA HIS A 730 -14.47 40.76 -31.36
C HIS A 730 -15.34 41.79 -30.63
N ILE A 731 -14.84 42.29 -29.49
CA ILE A 731 -15.43 43.39 -28.71
C ILE A 731 -14.64 44.68 -28.98
N GLU A 732 -15.28 45.66 -29.61
CA GLU A 732 -14.69 46.97 -29.89
C GLU A 732 -14.40 47.74 -28.59
N GLY A 733 -13.12 48.11 -28.38
CA GLY A 733 -12.69 48.92 -27.24
C GLY A 733 -12.16 48.11 -26.04
N SER A 734 -11.78 48.79 -24.97
CA SER A 734 -11.16 48.13 -23.80
C SER A 734 -12.21 47.51 -22.87
N LEU A 735 -11.85 46.42 -22.21
CA LEU A 735 -12.62 45.82 -21.11
C LEU A 735 -12.30 46.48 -19.76
N SER A 736 -11.99 47.77 -19.74
CA SER A 736 -11.78 48.54 -18.50
C SER A 736 -13.12 48.91 -17.85
N LEU A 737 -13.89 47.90 -17.44
CA LEU A 737 -15.31 48.01 -17.09
C LEU A 737 -15.57 47.83 -15.58
N ASP A 738 -14.58 47.43 -14.77
CA ASP A 738 -14.77 46.96 -13.38
C ASP A 738 -15.84 45.84 -13.27
N ARG A 739 -16.00 45.03 -14.32
CA ARG A 739 -16.97 43.94 -14.48
C ARG A 739 -16.59 43.04 -15.65
N SER A 740 -17.18 41.86 -15.71
CA SER A 740 -17.01 40.90 -16.80
C SER A 740 -17.82 41.27 -18.05
N VAL A 741 -17.53 40.56 -19.12
CA VAL A 741 -18.41 40.43 -20.29
C VAL A 741 -18.99 39.03 -20.32
N VAL A 742 -20.29 38.94 -20.62
CA VAL A 742 -21.07 37.70 -20.60
C VAL A 742 -21.94 37.61 -21.86
N ARG A 743 -22.23 36.40 -22.34
CA ARG A 743 -23.11 36.23 -23.52
C ARG A 743 -24.53 36.70 -23.21
N VAL A 744 -25.13 37.48 -24.11
CA VAL A 744 -26.54 37.91 -24.02
C VAL A 744 -27.22 37.86 -25.40
N PRO A 745 -28.32 37.10 -25.63
CA PRO A 745 -28.91 36.12 -24.70
C PRO A 745 -27.90 35.10 -24.20
N GLU A 746 -28.03 34.68 -22.94
CA GLU A 746 -27.05 33.82 -22.29
C GLU A 746 -26.78 32.54 -23.08
N LEU A 747 -25.52 32.05 -23.02
CA LEU A 747 -24.99 30.89 -23.73
C LEU A 747 -24.93 30.99 -25.27
N THR A 748 -25.71 31.87 -25.90
CA THR A 748 -25.93 31.85 -27.37
C THR A 748 -25.67 33.18 -28.07
N GLY A 749 -25.78 34.28 -27.35
CA GLY A 749 -25.62 35.62 -27.87
C GLY A 749 -24.18 36.09 -27.91
N ASN A 750 -24.03 37.37 -28.25
CA ASN A 750 -22.73 38.03 -28.25
C ASN A 750 -22.31 38.36 -26.83
N LEU A 751 -21.01 38.41 -26.58
CA LEU A 751 -20.46 38.97 -25.35
C LEU A 751 -20.79 40.46 -25.24
N VAL A 752 -21.41 40.84 -24.13
CA VAL A 752 -21.71 42.23 -23.77
C VAL A 752 -21.30 42.47 -22.32
N GLU A 753 -21.22 43.73 -21.93
CA GLU A 753 -21.03 44.13 -20.54
C GLU A 753 -22.05 43.44 -19.61
N HIS A 754 -21.59 42.85 -18.50
CA HIS A 754 -22.47 42.20 -17.53
C HIS A 754 -23.57 43.17 -17.02
N PRO A 755 -24.86 42.82 -17.17
CA PRO A 755 -25.95 43.80 -17.05
C PRO A 755 -26.33 44.12 -15.60
N ASP A 756 -26.53 43.09 -14.76
CA ASP A 756 -27.17 43.22 -13.44
C ASP A 756 -26.19 43.01 -12.26
N ALA A 757 -25.06 42.32 -12.50
CA ALA A 757 -23.98 42.12 -11.55
C ALA A 757 -22.63 42.57 -12.14
N ARG A 758 -21.55 42.44 -11.35
CA ARG A 758 -20.18 42.64 -11.87
C ARG A 758 -19.64 41.42 -12.58
N TYR A 759 -20.08 40.25 -12.15
CA TYR A 759 -19.69 38.94 -12.68
C TYR A 759 -20.63 37.87 -12.13
N SER A 760 -20.62 36.67 -12.72
CA SER A 760 -21.42 35.52 -12.30
C SER A 760 -20.69 34.18 -12.47
N PRO A 761 -19.46 33.99 -11.95
CA PRO A 761 -18.69 32.77 -12.19
C PRO A 761 -19.45 31.53 -11.71
N GLY A 762 -19.67 30.60 -12.64
CA GLY A 762 -20.30 29.30 -12.44
C GLY A 762 -21.83 29.33 -12.38
N VAL A 763 -22.45 30.50 -12.48
CA VAL A 763 -23.91 30.66 -12.50
C VAL A 763 -24.36 31.55 -13.64
N ARG A 764 -25.63 31.47 -13.96
CA ARG A 764 -26.27 32.38 -14.91
C ARG A 764 -26.27 33.81 -14.39
N VAL A 765 -26.48 34.78 -15.27
CA VAL A 765 -26.60 36.22 -14.98
C VAL A 765 -27.66 36.51 -13.92
N ASP A 766 -28.69 35.67 -13.80
CA ASP A 766 -29.74 35.78 -12.77
C ASP A 766 -29.44 35.01 -11.47
N GLY A 767 -28.26 34.40 -11.37
CA GLY A 767 -27.79 33.60 -10.24
C GLY A 767 -28.27 32.15 -10.23
N THR A 768 -29.00 31.69 -11.24
CA THR A 768 -29.43 30.28 -11.33
C THR A 768 -28.32 29.39 -11.90
N SER A 769 -28.33 28.09 -11.60
CA SER A 769 -27.34 27.15 -12.15
C SER A 769 -27.49 26.99 -13.67
N PHE A 770 -26.40 26.64 -14.35
CA PHE A 770 -26.42 26.29 -15.77
C PHE A 770 -27.17 24.98 -16.07
N ASP A 771 -27.30 24.11 -15.06
CA ASP A 771 -27.88 22.76 -15.19
C ASP A 771 -29.21 22.75 -15.96
N HIS A 772 -29.17 22.14 -17.14
CA HIS A 772 -30.30 21.38 -17.63
C HIS A 772 -30.19 20.01 -16.96
N GLY A 773 -30.87 19.82 -15.82
CA GLY A 773 -30.98 18.49 -15.21
C GLY A 773 -31.34 17.44 -16.28
N PRO A 774 -30.98 16.16 -16.10
CA PRO A 774 -31.15 15.13 -17.12
C PRO A 774 -32.55 15.22 -17.69
N LEU A 775 -32.67 15.42 -19.01
CA LEU A 775 -33.94 15.59 -19.72
C LEU A 775 -34.95 14.58 -19.18
N ALA A 776 -35.86 15.05 -18.31
CA ALA A 776 -37.02 14.28 -17.94
C ALA A 776 -37.73 14.04 -19.25
N ALA A 777 -37.77 12.79 -19.70
CA ALA A 777 -38.59 12.38 -20.82
C ALA A 777 -40.02 12.85 -20.52
N GLU A 778 -40.43 13.95 -21.13
CA GLU A 778 -41.84 14.37 -21.12
C GLU A 778 -42.60 13.30 -21.90
N GLY A 779 -43.19 12.38 -21.15
CA GLY A 779 -44.15 11.43 -21.67
C GLY A 779 -45.45 12.15 -22.05
N GLU A 780 -45.93 11.85 -23.25
CA GLU A 780 -47.34 12.04 -23.65
C GLU A 780 -48.32 11.29 -22.75
#